data_AF-A0A3C0BYL8-F1
#
_entry.id   AF-A0A3C0BYL8-F1
#
_cell.length_a   1.000
_cell.length_b   1.000
_cell.length_c   1.000
_cell.angle_alpha   90.00
_cell.angle_beta   90.00
_cell.angle_gamma   90.00
#
_symmetry.space_group_name_H-M   'P 1'
#
loop_
_entity.id
_entity.type
_entity.pdbx_description
1 polymer ?
#
loop_
_entity_poly.entity_id
_entity_poly.type
_entity_poly.pdbx_seq_one_letter_code
_entity_poly.pdbx_strand_id
1 'polypeptide(L)'
;MVCAPERLVFEASPDLEAPLRQERREAIIHDGAPLDTLTECRELSGIEQADLDRRKAEAACALGKETDAAKKAFVEDRVERAVAKGMDRDRARLMAEQWGKRILCPGVSLCFDDPDLGEIDVADVLRGPGLFDGATLADPIEGIKYGRNCAIIHGVQIFSFAHGGARYRLQHDYPSVKEAIEAAPETEACAIFVRLAIDADLDPAQEKLLAKAAGDRSGAGVKIAEKMLVAGRAQRHAAGAQAVRDKARSESSKERIEDFTPDGEISPVMRLIDGILSGVDAPEPPMRDAEGWPIEVQCREAVGLHELTTNGANAEENAKSRLPSPKHFLLIRHERESLEIEWGDHLCFVQKTRDGERYVAPPDKFLNHYLKYRRSELPRAHAVLTMPLVLPDGSLLAGSGLDRERRAVLRIEPALLGFMPKLGDRGEVAEAFNFLMDAWLVDVATDAEGKCVLIALALSIIERVLLPERPVFFVTAGLRGGGKTTVLMMIALAAIGVKAAAAAWSSDPNERKKALFSYLLEGLPVLIWDNIPRGAAIGCPHIERASTCEYYQDRILGVSKTRTAPAYTIQAFTGNNIGPKSDQASRSLEARLSTDRPDPENRHFQHPDPIAWTLDHRGEILRSLYTILLGNPQLDPDRRG
;
A
#
# COMPACT_ATOMS: atom_id res chain seq x y z
N MET A 1 -19.78 31.85 -6.23
CA MET A 1 -19.91 30.39 -6.07
C MET A 1 -18.51 29.81 -6.07
N VAL A 2 -17.99 29.43 -4.91
CA VAL A 2 -16.71 28.70 -4.78
C VAL A 2 -17.09 27.31 -4.28
N CYS A 3 -17.00 26.31 -5.15
CA CYS A 3 -17.31 24.94 -4.81
C CYS A 3 -16.05 24.27 -4.28
N ALA A 4 -16.12 23.73 -3.06
CA ALA A 4 -15.17 22.75 -2.54
C ALA A 4 -15.97 21.67 -1.79
N PRO A 5 -15.60 20.38 -1.91
CA PRO A 5 -16.42 19.23 -1.50
C PRO A 5 -16.62 19.05 0.01
N GLU A 6 -16.11 19.96 0.85
CA GLU A 6 -15.92 19.72 2.30
C GLU A 6 -16.69 20.70 3.20
N ARG A 7 -17.61 21.51 2.64
CA ARG A 7 -18.46 22.40 3.45
C ARG A 7 -19.92 21.98 3.43
N LEU A 8 -20.47 21.68 4.62
CA LEU A 8 -21.90 21.66 4.88
C LEU A 8 -22.49 23.02 4.48
N VAL A 9 -23.49 22.99 3.61
CA VAL A 9 -24.16 24.18 3.09
C VAL A 9 -25.15 24.68 4.14
N PHE A 10 -24.87 25.83 4.75
CA PHE A 10 -25.87 26.59 5.49
C PHE A 10 -26.52 27.59 4.54
N GLU A 11 -27.67 27.23 3.97
CA GLU A 11 -28.49 28.14 3.17
C GLU A 11 -29.39 28.97 4.08
N ALA A 12 -28.94 30.19 4.42
CA ALA A 12 -29.87 31.25 4.79
C ALA A 12 -30.48 31.83 3.51
N SER A 13 -31.77 32.20 3.54
CA SER A 13 -32.41 32.87 2.40
C SER A 13 -31.67 34.19 2.10
N PRO A 14 -31.17 34.41 0.88
CA PRO A 14 -30.53 35.68 0.52
C PRO A 14 -31.56 36.81 0.50
N ASP A 15 -31.15 38.01 0.88
CA ASP A 15 -31.90 39.23 0.57
C ASP A 15 -31.78 39.51 -0.94
N LEU A 16 -32.91 39.54 -1.63
CA LEU A 16 -32.98 39.74 -3.07
C LEU A 16 -33.73 41.03 -3.41
N GLU A 17 -33.09 41.86 -4.24
CA GLU A 17 -33.74 43.02 -4.86
C GLU A 17 -34.34 42.66 -6.21
N ALA A 18 -35.53 43.20 -6.51
CA ALA A 18 -36.21 42.96 -7.77
C ALA A 18 -35.35 43.41 -8.97
N PRO A 19 -35.31 42.64 -10.08
CA PRO A 19 -36.21 41.55 -10.43
C PRO A 19 -35.73 40.14 -10.01
N LEU A 20 -34.65 40.04 -9.23
CA LEU A 20 -34.10 38.73 -8.85
C LEU A 20 -35.06 38.00 -7.92
N ARG A 21 -35.30 36.72 -8.21
CA ARG A 21 -36.15 35.82 -7.42
C ARG A 21 -35.35 34.57 -7.09
N GLN A 22 -35.48 34.06 -5.86
CA GLN A 22 -34.95 32.76 -5.49
C GLN A 22 -35.95 31.70 -5.95
N GLU A 23 -35.52 30.84 -6.85
CA GLU A 23 -36.23 29.58 -7.10
C GLU A 23 -35.78 28.56 -6.05
N ARG A 24 -36.75 27.97 -5.36
CA ARG A 24 -36.47 26.93 -4.35
C ARG A 24 -35.89 25.73 -5.10
N ARG A 25 -34.64 25.38 -4.81
CA ARG A 25 -34.03 24.16 -5.34
C ARG A 25 -34.66 22.97 -4.63
N GLU A 26 -35.31 22.09 -5.38
CA GLU A 26 -35.78 20.82 -4.84
C GLU A 26 -34.56 19.91 -4.65
N ALA A 27 -34.28 19.54 -3.40
CA ALA A 27 -33.30 18.51 -3.12
C ALA A 27 -33.89 17.17 -3.58
N ILE A 28 -33.17 16.46 -4.45
CA ILE A 28 -33.51 15.08 -4.78
C ILE A 28 -33.04 14.23 -3.60
N ILE A 29 -34.00 13.75 -2.81
CA ILE A 29 -33.73 12.88 -1.68
C ILE A 29 -33.62 11.46 -2.21
N HIS A 30 -32.47 10.83 -2.01
CA HIS A 30 -32.28 9.41 -2.27
C HIS A 30 -32.30 8.68 -0.92
N ASP A 31 -33.27 7.78 -0.73
CA ASP A 31 -33.27 6.90 0.43
C ASP A 31 -32.07 5.95 0.35
N GLY A 32 -31.28 5.89 1.44
CA GLY A 32 -30.08 5.08 1.53
C GLY A 32 -29.58 4.95 2.97
N ALA A 33 -28.72 3.97 3.21
CA ALA A 33 -27.99 3.90 4.48
C ALA A 33 -27.07 5.13 4.62
N PRO A 34 -26.73 5.56 5.85
CA PRO A 34 -25.74 6.62 6.05
C PRO A 34 -24.46 6.30 5.27
N LEU A 35 -24.03 7.22 4.41
CA LEU A 35 -22.79 7.09 3.65
C LEU A 35 -21.63 7.09 4.64
N ASP A 36 -20.92 5.98 4.73
CA ASP A 36 -19.65 5.94 5.46
C ASP A 36 -18.57 6.58 4.60
N THR A 37 -18.29 7.85 4.87
CA THR A 37 -17.32 8.62 4.11
C THR A 37 -15.90 8.07 4.22
N LEU A 38 -15.58 7.28 5.25
CA LEU A 38 -14.25 6.66 5.37
C LEU A 38 -14.07 5.52 4.36
N THR A 39 -15.13 4.81 4.01
CA THR A 39 -15.09 3.72 3.03
C THR A 39 -15.22 4.22 1.59
N GLU A 40 -16.05 5.23 1.37
CA GLU A 40 -16.37 5.78 0.04
C GLU A 40 -15.40 6.89 -0.40
N CYS A 41 -14.88 7.70 0.53
CA CYS A 41 -13.87 8.73 0.29
C CYS A 41 -12.57 8.37 1.03
N ARG A 42 -11.94 7.27 0.60
CA ARG A 42 -10.70 6.77 1.22
C ARG A 42 -9.60 7.82 1.19
N GLU A 43 -8.77 7.82 2.23
CA GLU A 43 -7.53 8.60 2.23
C GLU A 43 -6.63 8.17 1.06
N LEU A 44 -5.86 9.12 0.53
CA LEU A 44 -4.90 8.84 -0.53
C LEU A 44 -3.89 7.80 -0.04
N SER A 45 -3.65 6.77 -0.84
CA SER A 45 -2.54 5.85 -0.62
C SER A 45 -1.21 6.60 -0.69
N GLY A 46 -0.13 6.02 -0.16
CA GLY A 46 1.21 6.63 -0.22
C GLY A 46 1.67 6.97 -1.65
N ILE A 47 1.22 6.21 -2.65
CA ILE A 47 1.51 6.46 -4.07
C ILE A 47 0.71 7.65 -4.58
N GLU A 48 -0.58 7.71 -4.27
CA GLU A 48 -1.45 8.82 -4.69
C GLU A 48 -1.06 10.13 -3.99
N GLN A 49 -0.60 10.05 -2.73
CA GLN A 49 -0.05 11.19 -2.01
C GLN A 49 1.22 11.71 -2.69
N ALA A 50 2.12 10.83 -3.11
CA ALA A 50 3.32 11.21 -3.86
C ALA A 50 2.98 11.81 -5.24
N ASP A 51 1.96 11.30 -5.94
CA ASP A 51 1.48 11.85 -7.21
C ASP A 51 0.88 13.25 -7.02
N LEU A 52 0.07 13.44 -5.97
CA LEU A 52 -0.47 14.75 -5.59
C LEU A 52 0.63 15.76 -5.29
N ASP A 53 1.64 15.37 -4.51
CA ASP A 53 2.76 16.24 -4.16
C ASP A 53 3.59 16.60 -5.39
N ARG A 54 3.81 15.65 -6.30
CA ARG A 54 4.45 15.92 -7.60
C ARG A 54 3.65 16.94 -8.42
N ARG A 55 2.34 16.75 -8.57
CA ARG A 55 1.47 17.68 -9.32
C ARG A 55 1.43 19.08 -8.70
N LYS A 56 1.39 19.17 -7.36
CA LYS A 56 1.48 20.45 -6.65
C LYS A 56 2.82 21.14 -6.91
N ALA A 57 3.92 20.40 -6.90
CA ALA A 57 5.24 20.96 -7.20
C ALA A 57 5.37 21.42 -8.66
N GLU A 58 4.85 20.65 -9.62
CA GLU A 58 4.79 21.01 -11.05
C GLU A 58 3.95 22.29 -11.26
N ALA A 59 2.76 22.36 -10.66
CA ALA A 59 1.91 23.55 -10.72
C ALA A 59 2.57 24.78 -10.08
N ALA A 60 3.21 24.62 -8.92
CA ALA A 60 3.95 25.70 -8.27
C ALA A 60 5.13 26.20 -9.12
N CYS A 61 5.84 25.30 -9.80
CA CYS A 61 6.90 25.64 -10.74
C CYS A 61 6.36 26.44 -11.94
N ALA A 62 5.26 25.97 -12.53
CA ALA A 62 4.61 26.63 -13.67
C ALA A 62 4.13 28.05 -13.34
N LEU A 63 3.58 28.25 -12.13
CA LEU A 63 3.09 29.55 -11.64
C LEU A 63 4.19 30.46 -11.07
N GLY A 64 5.46 30.03 -11.05
CA GLY A 64 6.53 30.76 -10.38
C GLY A 64 6.69 32.21 -10.86
N LYS A 65 6.65 32.44 -12.19
CA LYS A 65 6.79 33.79 -12.77
C LYS A 65 5.63 34.72 -12.43
N GLU A 66 4.40 34.21 -12.49
CA GLU A 66 3.20 34.98 -12.11
C GLU A 66 3.22 35.28 -10.60
N THR A 67 3.63 34.32 -9.80
CA THR A 67 3.76 34.47 -8.35
C THR A 67 4.79 35.54 -7.98
N ASP A 68 5.95 35.56 -8.64
CA ASP A 68 6.99 36.55 -8.40
C ASP A 68 6.55 37.95 -8.84
N ALA A 69 5.85 38.06 -9.97
CA ALA A 69 5.27 39.32 -10.42
C ALA A 69 4.19 39.84 -9.44
N ALA A 70 3.30 38.97 -8.97
CA ALA A 70 2.28 39.32 -7.99
C ALA A 70 2.88 39.73 -6.64
N LYS A 71 3.92 39.02 -6.15
CA LYS A 71 4.66 39.40 -4.94
C LYS A 71 5.29 40.77 -5.08
N LYS A 72 5.94 41.04 -6.21
CA LYS A 72 6.57 42.35 -6.47
C LYS A 72 5.53 43.47 -6.48
N ALA A 73 4.40 43.28 -7.17
CA ALA A 73 3.31 44.24 -7.21
C ALA A 73 2.69 44.48 -5.81
N PHE A 74 2.52 43.41 -5.02
CA PHE A 74 2.05 43.50 -3.64
C PHE A 74 3.01 44.33 -2.78
N VAL A 75 4.32 44.05 -2.84
CA VAL A 75 5.33 44.78 -2.08
C VAL A 75 5.32 46.27 -2.48
N GLU A 76 5.29 46.57 -3.79
CA GLU A 76 5.27 47.96 -4.28
C GLU A 76 4.01 48.73 -3.81
N ASP A 77 2.80 48.17 -3.92
CA ASP A 77 1.57 48.81 -3.42
C ASP A 77 1.63 49.10 -1.92
N ARG A 78 2.12 48.14 -1.12
CA ARG A 78 2.23 48.30 0.34
C ARG A 78 3.29 49.32 0.74
N VAL A 79 4.40 49.38 0.02
CA VAL A 79 5.43 50.42 0.21
C VAL A 79 4.83 51.80 -0.02
N GLU A 80 4.13 52.02 -1.14
CA GLU A 80 3.53 53.32 -1.45
C GLU A 80 2.49 53.74 -0.40
N ARG A 81 1.66 52.80 0.08
CA ARG A 81 0.69 53.07 1.17
C ARG A 81 1.36 53.42 2.49
N ALA A 82 2.42 52.71 2.86
CA ALA A 82 3.14 52.97 4.11
C ALA A 82 3.91 54.31 4.05
N VAL A 83 4.51 54.65 2.90
CA VAL A 83 5.15 55.95 2.67
C VAL A 83 4.13 57.09 2.72
N ALA A 84 2.93 56.90 2.16
CA ALA A 84 1.84 57.87 2.27
C ALA A 84 1.39 58.12 3.72
N LYS A 85 1.55 57.14 4.61
CA LYS A 85 1.35 57.26 6.06
C LYS A 85 2.57 57.84 6.81
N GLY A 86 3.61 58.27 6.12
CA GLY A 86 4.80 58.90 6.70
C GLY A 86 5.92 57.95 7.13
N MET A 87 5.88 56.68 6.72
CA MET A 87 6.95 55.71 6.99
C MET A 87 8.13 55.91 6.03
N ASP A 88 9.35 55.73 6.54
CA ASP A 88 10.56 55.66 5.70
C ASP A 88 10.45 54.55 4.63
N ARG A 89 10.94 54.82 3.42
CA ARG A 89 10.74 53.94 2.26
C ARG A 89 11.48 52.61 2.39
N ASP A 90 12.67 52.59 2.99
CA ASP A 90 13.42 51.36 3.20
C ASP A 90 12.77 50.49 4.28
N ARG A 91 12.29 51.13 5.36
CA ARG A 91 11.50 50.44 6.40
C ARG A 91 10.19 49.88 5.86
N ALA A 92 9.47 50.65 5.04
CA ALA A 92 8.23 50.23 4.40
C ALA A 92 8.43 49.01 3.50
N ARG A 93 9.55 48.95 2.79
CA ARG A 93 9.90 47.83 1.91
C ARG A 93 10.19 46.56 2.69
N LEU A 94 11.01 46.64 3.74
CA LEU A 94 11.30 45.49 4.59
C LEU A 94 10.02 44.93 5.22
N MET A 95 9.15 45.82 5.72
CA MET A 95 7.85 45.42 6.29
C MET A 95 6.95 44.74 5.26
N ALA A 96 6.83 45.28 4.05
CA ALA A 96 6.01 44.69 2.99
C ALA A 96 6.55 43.32 2.51
N GLU A 97 7.87 43.16 2.45
CA GLU A 97 8.51 41.88 2.12
C GLU A 97 8.26 40.82 3.20
N GLN A 98 8.30 41.19 4.48
CA GLN A 98 7.95 40.28 5.59
C GLN A 98 6.45 39.95 5.61
N TRP A 99 5.58 40.92 5.33
CA TRP A 99 4.14 40.70 5.22
C TRP A 99 3.83 39.68 4.12
N GLY A 100 4.50 39.75 2.97
CA GLY A 100 4.40 38.75 1.91
C GLY A 100 4.85 37.34 2.32
N LYS A 101 5.75 37.23 3.31
CA LYS A 101 6.16 35.96 3.95
C LYS A 101 5.23 35.54 5.10
N ARG A 102 4.09 36.23 5.26
CA ARG A 102 3.09 36.04 6.32
C ARG A 102 3.63 36.36 7.72
N ILE A 103 4.65 37.22 7.80
CA ILE A 103 5.18 37.77 9.04
C ILE A 103 4.66 39.21 9.16
N LEU A 104 3.86 39.48 10.18
CA LEU A 104 3.26 40.78 10.42
C LEU A 104 4.09 41.52 11.47
N CYS A 105 4.74 42.60 11.04
CA CYS A 105 5.55 43.45 11.90
C CYS A 105 4.67 44.49 12.64
N PRO A 106 5.18 45.15 13.69
CA PRO A 106 4.39 46.05 14.56
C PRO A 106 3.68 47.22 13.85
N GLY A 107 4.19 47.67 12.70
CA GLY A 107 3.59 48.75 11.91
C GLY A 107 2.44 48.33 10.97
N VAL A 108 2.01 47.07 11.04
CA VAL A 108 0.86 46.55 10.30
C VAL A 108 -0.41 46.77 11.11
N SER A 109 -1.48 47.24 10.48
CA SER A 109 -2.80 47.41 11.10
C SER A 109 -3.70 46.20 10.80
N LEU A 110 -4.35 45.67 11.82
CA LEU A 110 -5.30 44.55 11.76
C LEU A 110 -6.72 45.06 11.91
N CYS A 111 -7.62 44.65 11.02
CA CYS A 111 -9.03 45.04 11.05
C CYS A 111 -9.86 43.95 11.75
N PHE A 112 -10.21 44.16 13.01
CA PHE A 112 -11.05 43.25 13.79
C PHE A 112 -12.51 43.34 13.34
N ASP A 113 -13.23 42.22 13.47
CA ASP A 113 -14.66 42.13 13.15
C ASP A 113 -15.51 42.89 14.18
N ASP A 114 -15.06 42.90 15.44
CA ASP A 114 -15.67 43.63 16.54
C ASP A 114 -15.57 45.16 16.31
N PRO A 115 -16.72 45.88 16.19
CA PRO A 115 -16.74 47.32 16.01
C PRO A 115 -16.06 48.10 17.14
N ASP A 116 -16.01 47.55 18.36
CA ASP A 116 -15.40 48.20 19.53
C ASP A 116 -13.87 48.11 19.49
N LEU A 117 -13.32 47.10 18.80
CA LEU A 117 -11.87 46.96 18.56
C LEU A 117 -11.44 47.73 17.31
N GLY A 118 -12.19 47.64 16.22
CA GLY A 118 -11.90 48.34 14.97
C GLY A 118 -10.54 47.97 14.35
N GLU A 119 -9.73 48.98 14.00
CA GLU A 119 -8.40 48.79 13.41
C GLU A 119 -7.32 48.98 14.49
N ILE A 120 -6.57 47.91 14.78
CA ILE A 120 -5.55 47.88 15.85
C ILE A 120 -4.20 47.51 15.23
N ASP A 121 -3.14 48.21 15.62
CA ASP A 121 -1.80 47.90 15.14
C ASP A 121 -1.24 46.64 15.80
N VAL A 122 -0.46 45.88 15.03
CA VAL A 122 0.25 44.68 15.52
C VAL A 122 1.12 45.01 16.74
N ALA A 123 1.66 46.24 16.81
CA ALA A 123 2.38 46.72 17.99
C ALA A 123 1.55 46.63 19.28
N ASP A 124 0.27 47.01 19.22
CA ASP A 124 -0.63 47.00 20.37
C ASP A 124 -1.07 45.57 20.71
N VAL A 125 -1.32 44.74 19.69
CA VAL A 125 -1.62 43.31 19.86
C VAL A 125 -0.46 42.58 20.54
N LEU A 126 0.78 42.86 20.13
CA LEU A 126 1.98 42.26 20.72
C LEU A 126 2.21 42.69 22.18
N ARG A 127 1.75 43.89 22.59
CA ARG A 127 1.84 44.34 23.98
C ARG A 127 0.88 43.61 24.92
N GLY A 128 -0.25 43.12 24.41
CA GLY A 128 -1.23 42.37 25.20
C GLY A 128 -1.95 41.27 24.42
N PRO A 129 -1.26 40.20 23.98
CA PRO A 129 -1.84 39.21 23.05
C PRO A 129 -3.09 38.52 23.61
N GLY A 130 -3.12 38.28 24.93
CA GLY A 130 -4.25 37.63 25.60
C GLY A 130 -5.55 38.45 25.59
N LEU A 131 -5.50 39.76 25.32
CA LEU A 131 -6.69 40.60 25.19
C LEU A 131 -7.44 40.36 23.88
N PHE A 132 -6.73 39.84 22.87
CA PHE A 132 -7.26 39.62 21.53
C PHE A 132 -7.49 38.13 21.23
N ASP A 133 -7.08 37.23 22.12
CA ASP A 133 -7.12 35.78 21.89
C ASP A 133 -8.54 35.29 21.57
N GLY A 134 -8.69 34.61 20.43
CA GLY A 134 -9.98 34.14 19.92
C GLY A 134 -10.80 35.19 19.15
N ALA A 135 -10.34 36.43 19.03
CA ALA A 135 -11.04 37.46 18.26
C ALA A 135 -10.98 37.19 16.75
N THR A 136 -12.07 37.51 16.06
CA THR A 136 -12.18 37.41 14.61
C THR A 136 -11.75 38.71 13.93
N LEU A 137 -11.13 38.58 12.76
CA LEU A 137 -10.61 39.69 11.98
C LEU A 137 -10.62 39.38 10.48
N ALA A 138 -10.44 40.43 9.67
CA ALA A 138 -10.24 40.26 8.24
C ALA A 138 -8.90 39.57 7.95
N ASP A 139 -8.79 38.91 6.79
CA ASP A 139 -7.49 38.38 6.36
C ASP A 139 -6.47 39.52 6.21
N PRO A 140 -5.24 39.40 6.77
CA PRO A 140 -4.24 40.47 6.71
C PRO A 140 -3.82 40.91 5.30
N ILE A 141 -3.88 40.03 4.30
CA ILE A 141 -3.48 40.36 2.92
C ILE A 141 -4.70 40.79 2.10
N GLU A 142 -5.77 40.01 2.12
CA GLU A 142 -6.99 40.24 1.32
C GLU A 142 -7.83 41.42 1.87
N GLY A 143 -7.81 41.61 3.19
CA GLY A 143 -8.51 42.66 3.90
C GLY A 143 -10.04 42.51 3.92
N ILE A 144 -10.69 43.60 4.35
CA ILE A 144 -12.15 43.64 4.62
C ILE A 144 -13.00 43.28 3.38
N LYS A 145 -12.49 43.53 2.17
CA LYS A 145 -13.22 43.24 0.92
C LYS A 145 -13.50 41.75 0.73
N TYR A 146 -12.63 40.89 1.25
CA TYR A 146 -12.81 39.44 1.20
C TYR A 146 -13.79 38.97 2.29
N GLY A 147 -13.72 39.59 3.48
CA GLY A 147 -14.67 39.42 4.57
C GLY A 147 -14.06 39.85 5.90
N ARG A 148 -14.89 40.32 6.84
CA ARG A 148 -14.45 40.83 8.16
C ARG A 148 -14.15 39.75 9.19
N ASN A 149 -14.66 38.55 9.00
CA ASN A 149 -14.54 37.42 9.94
C ASN A 149 -13.80 36.23 9.32
N CYS A 150 -12.89 36.50 8.38
CA CYS A 150 -12.20 35.46 7.61
C CYS A 150 -10.90 34.96 8.26
N ALA A 151 -10.55 35.47 9.43
CA ALA A 151 -9.43 35.01 10.23
C ALA A 151 -9.75 35.05 11.72
N ILE A 152 -9.00 34.27 12.50
CA ILE A 152 -9.02 34.24 13.97
C ILE A 152 -7.61 34.36 14.50
N ILE A 153 -7.42 35.15 15.57
CA ILE A 153 -6.13 35.29 16.24
C ILE A 153 -6.05 34.37 17.46
N HIS A 154 -4.92 33.69 17.63
CA HIS A 154 -4.57 32.92 18.81
C HIS A 154 -3.18 33.32 19.32
N GLY A 155 -3.12 34.06 20.42
CA GLY A 155 -1.92 34.69 20.94
C GLY A 155 -1.22 35.57 19.88
N VAL A 156 -0.08 35.11 19.38
CA VAL A 156 0.73 35.80 18.36
C VAL A 156 0.62 35.18 16.96
N GLN A 157 -0.37 34.32 16.73
CA GLN A 157 -0.64 33.71 15.43
C GLN A 157 -2.03 34.06 14.94
N ILE A 158 -2.18 34.25 13.64
CA ILE A 158 -3.49 34.42 13.00
C ILE A 158 -3.69 33.26 12.04
N PHE A 159 -4.82 32.59 12.16
CA PHE A 159 -5.29 31.61 11.19
C PHE A 159 -6.37 32.22 10.33
N SER A 160 -6.08 32.37 9.04
CA SER A 160 -7.03 32.81 8.03
C SER A 160 -7.62 31.61 7.30
N PHE A 161 -8.93 31.67 7.04
CA PHE A 161 -9.67 30.70 6.24
C PHE A 161 -9.73 31.08 4.75
N ALA A 162 -9.12 32.20 4.36
CA ALA A 162 -9.09 32.66 2.98
C ALA A 162 -8.30 31.68 2.09
N HIS A 163 -8.79 31.46 0.85
CA HIS A 163 -8.09 30.70 -0.19
C HIS A 163 -7.55 29.30 0.22
N GLY A 164 -8.27 28.58 1.10
CA GLY A 164 -7.85 27.25 1.56
C GLY A 164 -6.93 27.26 2.79
N GLY A 165 -6.71 28.42 3.40
CA GLY A 165 -6.07 28.55 4.70
C GLY A 165 -4.69 29.20 4.64
N ALA A 166 -4.44 30.16 5.53
CA ALA A 166 -3.13 30.78 5.71
C ALA A 166 -2.83 30.99 7.20
N ARG A 167 -1.56 30.84 7.59
CA ARG A 167 -1.07 31.17 8.93
C ARG A 167 -0.17 32.38 8.86
N TYR A 168 -0.47 33.39 9.66
CA TYR A 168 0.36 34.56 9.85
C TYR A 168 0.96 34.55 11.25
N ARG A 169 2.17 35.08 11.38
CA ARG A 169 2.85 35.22 12.66
C ARG A 169 3.09 36.70 12.94
N LEU A 170 2.71 37.14 14.13
CA LEU A 170 3.01 38.46 14.65
C LEU A 170 4.42 38.40 15.25
N GLN A 171 5.34 39.24 14.76
CA GLN A 171 6.73 39.25 15.23
C GLN A 171 7.16 40.68 15.57
N HIS A 172 7.99 40.80 16.59
CA HIS A 172 8.66 42.06 16.90
C HIS A 172 9.74 42.38 15.87
N ASP A 173 9.92 43.68 15.59
CA ASP A 173 11.03 44.26 14.85
C ASP A 173 12.08 44.88 15.80
N TYR A 174 13.25 45.27 15.29
CA TYR A 174 14.29 45.90 16.12
C TYR A 174 13.78 47.09 16.97
N PRO A 175 13.05 48.08 16.41
CA PRO A 175 12.49 49.19 17.19
C PRO A 175 11.57 48.74 18.34
N SER A 176 10.64 47.83 18.09
CA SER A 176 9.69 47.40 19.13
C SER A 176 10.35 46.59 20.24
N VAL A 177 11.36 45.76 19.93
CA VAL A 177 12.13 45.08 20.98
C VAL A 177 12.92 46.09 21.81
N LYS A 178 13.51 47.11 21.16
CA LYS A 178 14.26 48.17 21.84
C LYS A 178 13.35 48.97 22.79
N GLU A 179 12.19 49.40 22.31
CA GLU A 179 11.19 50.11 23.14
C GLU A 179 10.73 49.25 24.33
N ALA A 180 10.49 47.95 24.12
CA ALA A 180 10.11 47.03 25.18
C ALA A 180 11.22 46.85 26.24
N ILE A 181 12.50 46.88 25.83
CA ILE A 181 13.64 46.85 26.77
C ILE A 181 13.74 48.16 27.55
N GLU A 182 13.52 49.31 26.91
CA GLU A 182 13.59 50.62 27.55
C GLU A 182 12.47 50.82 28.58
N ALA A 183 11.26 50.33 28.26
CA ALA A 183 10.09 50.35 29.12
C ALA A 183 10.12 49.28 30.23
N ALA A 184 11.00 48.28 30.14
CA ALA A 184 11.10 47.19 31.11
C ALA A 184 11.63 47.66 32.49
N PRO A 185 11.18 47.03 33.58
CA PRO A 185 11.88 47.11 34.87
C PRO A 185 13.34 46.68 34.71
N GLU A 186 14.27 47.35 35.40
CA GLU A 186 15.72 47.12 35.26
C GLU A 186 16.09 45.65 35.47
N THR A 187 15.47 44.96 36.44
CA THR A 187 15.70 43.54 36.73
C THR A 187 15.22 42.59 35.64
N GLU A 188 14.31 43.01 34.75
CA GLU A 188 13.65 42.17 33.76
C GLU A 188 14.11 42.45 32.32
N ALA A 189 14.87 43.52 32.08
CA ALA A 189 15.28 43.95 30.74
C ALA A 189 15.98 42.84 29.93
N CYS A 190 16.88 42.06 30.56
CA CYS A 190 17.51 40.91 29.90
C CYS A 190 16.52 39.77 29.60
N ALA A 191 15.57 39.49 30.49
CA ALA A 191 14.58 38.44 30.28
C ALA A 191 13.57 38.81 29.17
N ILE A 192 13.14 40.07 29.14
CA ILE A 192 12.28 40.61 28.09
C ILE A 192 12.99 40.58 26.75
N PHE A 193 14.26 41.01 26.69
CA PHE A 193 15.09 40.89 25.48
C PHE A 193 15.11 39.46 24.96
N VAL A 194 15.45 38.47 25.80
CA VAL A 194 15.54 37.06 25.38
C VAL A 194 14.19 36.55 24.86
N ARG A 195 13.10 36.83 25.60
CA ARG A 195 11.76 36.39 25.22
C ARG A 195 11.35 36.94 23.85
N LEU A 196 11.57 38.23 23.61
CA LEU A 196 11.13 38.88 22.37
C LEU A 196 12.09 38.59 21.21
N ALA A 197 13.40 38.55 21.45
CA ALA A 197 14.42 38.33 20.41
C ALA A 197 14.48 36.89 19.88
N ILE A 198 13.95 35.90 20.61
CA ILE A 198 13.84 34.52 20.10
C ILE A 198 12.91 34.45 18.88
N ASP A 199 11.82 35.21 18.90
CA ASP A 199 10.76 35.16 17.88
C ASP A 199 10.71 36.42 17.00
N ALA A 200 11.65 37.38 17.18
CA ALA A 200 11.76 38.62 16.40
C ALA A 200 12.57 38.45 15.11
N ASP A 201 12.28 39.29 14.11
CA ASP A 201 13.04 39.38 12.86
C ASP A 201 14.22 40.34 13.06
N LEU A 202 15.38 39.80 13.47
CA LEU A 202 16.57 40.56 13.81
C LEU A 202 17.79 40.01 13.06
N ASP A 203 18.62 40.92 12.54
CA ASP A 203 19.95 40.56 12.03
C ASP A 203 20.99 40.45 13.18
N PRO A 204 22.16 39.83 12.96
CA PRO A 204 23.17 39.66 14.01
C PRO A 204 23.70 40.98 14.60
N ALA A 205 23.70 42.07 13.84
CA ALA A 205 24.13 43.38 14.33
C ALA A 205 23.05 44.01 15.24
N GLN A 206 21.78 43.90 14.84
CA GLN A 206 20.61 44.31 15.62
C GLN A 206 20.51 43.53 16.94
N GLU A 207 20.71 42.21 16.91
CA GLU A 207 20.76 41.38 18.13
C GLU A 207 21.82 41.88 19.11
N LYS A 208 23.02 42.21 18.61
CA LYS A 208 24.12 42.71 19.44
C LYS A 208 23.81 44.08 20.04
N LEU A 209 23.17 44.96 19.28
CA LEU A 209 22.73 46.28 19.76
C LEU A 209 21.65 46.16 20.85
N LEU A 210 20.69 45.25 20.68
CA LEU A 210 19.63 44.98 21.67
C LEU A 210 20.18 44.29 22.92
N ALA A 211 21.09 43.32 22.76
CA ALA A 211 21.79 42.69 23.88
C ALA A 211 22.59 43.72 24.69
N LYS A 212 23.18 44.72 24.01
CA LYS A 212 23.84 45.83 24.68
C LYS A 212 22.85 46.69 25.46
N ALA A 213 21.76 47.12 24.83
CA ALA A 213 20.73 47.92 25.49
C ALA A 213 20.13 47.20 26.73
N ALA A 214 19.82 45.91 26.61
CA ALA A 214 19.30 45.10 27.70
C ALA A 214 20.31 44.90 28.84
N GLY A 215 21.57 44.62 28.49
CA GLY A 215 22.65 44.44 29.46
C GLY A 215 23.01 45.73 30.20
N ASP A 216 22.98 46.88 29.52
CA ASP A 216 23.22 48.20 30.10
C ASP A 216 22.05 48.58 31.04
N ARG A 217 20.80 48.33 30.62
CA ARG A 217 19.59 48.61 31.40
C ARG A 217 19.46 47.75 32.66
N SER A 218 19.90 46.49 32.60
CA SER A 218 19.81 45.55 33.73
C SER A 218 21.06 45.52 34.62
N GLY A 219 22.13 46.24 34.24
CA GLY A 219 23.44 46.17 34.91
C GLY A 219 24.18 44.83 34.78
N ALA A 220 23.66 43.87 33.99
CA ALA A 220 24.28 42.55 33.81
C ALA A 220 25.37 42.52 32.73
N GLY A 221 25.35 43.50 31.82
CA GLY A 221 26.31 43.62 30.73
C GLY A 221 26.03 42.74 29.51
N VAL A 222 26.52 43.19 28.35
CA VAL A 222 26.19 42.65 27.01
C VAL A 222 26.42 41.14 26.89
N LYS A 223 27.55 40.63 27.40
CA LYS A 223 27.91 39.20 27.28
C LYS A 223 26.94 38.27 28.02
N ILE A 224 26.32 38.75 29.09
CA ILE A 224 25.33 37.97 29.84
C ILE A 224 24.04 37.88 29.03
N ALA A 225 23.56 39.01 28.50
CA ALA A 225 22.38 39.05 27.63
C ALA A 225 22.54 38.15 26.38
N GLU A 226 23.70 38.19 25.72
CA GLU A 226 24.02 37.30 24.59
C GLU A 226 23.97 35.81 24.97
N LYS A 227 24.57 35.44 26.11
CA LYS A 227 24.53 34.04 26.61
C LYS A 227 23.11 33.60 26.95
N MET A 228 22.30 34.46 27.56
CA MET A 228 20.91 34.15 27.87
C MET A 228 20.09 33.95 26.60
N LEU A 229 20.33 34.72 25.53
CA LEU A 229 19.67 34.52 24.23
C LEU A 229 20.03 33.16 23.61
N VAL A 230 21.31 32.78 23.63
CA VAL A 230 21.77 31.47 23.15
C VAL A 230 21.11 30.34 23.95
N ALA A 231 21.09 30.44 25.29
CA ALA A 231 20.45 29.44 26.14
C ALA A 231 18.93 29.35 25.89
N GLY A 232 18.26 30.49 25.74
CA GLY A 232 16.82 30.55 25.44
C GLY A 232 16.48 29.93 24.08
N ARG A 233 17.30 30.17 23.04
CA ARG A 233 17.15 29.52 21.72
C ARG A 233 17.33 28.00 21.82
N ALA A 234 18.34 27.54 22.55
CA ALA A 234 18.56 26.11 22.77
C ALA A 234 17.36 25.44 23.49
N GLN A 235 16.80 26.11 24.50
CA GLN A 235 15.62 25.63 25.22
C GLN A 235 14.37 25.59 24.33
N ARG A 236 14.12 26.63 23.52
CA ARG A 236 13.00 26.69 22.56
C ARG A 236 13.11 25.59 21.51
N HIS A 237 14.31 25.37 20.97
CA HIS A 237 14.58 24.31 20.01
C HIS A 237 14.37 22.92 20.62
N ALA A 238 14.84 22.69 21.86
CA ALA A 238 14.62 21.43 22.57
C ALA A 238 13.12 21.18 22.83
N ALA A 239 12.38 22.20 23.27
CA ALA A 239 10.93 22.09 23.48
C ALA A 239 10.17 21.83 22.17
N GLY A 240 10.55 22.48 21.07
CA GLY A 240 9.97 22.24 19.75
C GLY A 240 10.26 20.84 19.23
N ALA A 241 11.50 20.37 19.35
CA ALA A 241 11.89 19.00 18.99
C ALA A 241 11.12 17.97 19.82
N GLN A 242 10.89 18.24 21.11
CA GLN A 242 10.08 17.38 21.97
C GLN A 242 8.62 17.35 21.52
N ALA A 243 8.00 18.50 21.23
CA ALA A 243 6.62 18.56 20.76
C ALA A 243 6.41 17.82 19.43
N VAL A 244 7.37 17.89 18.49
CA VAL A 244 7.33 17.12 17.25
C VAL A 244 7.43 15.62 17.53
N ARG A 245 8.31 15.21 18.45
CA ARG A 245 8.43 13.80 18.88
C ARG A 245 7.15 13.30 19.54
N ASP A 246 6.54 14.09 20.40
CA ASP A 246 5.29 13.74 21.11
C ASP A 246 4.13 13.61 20.11
N LYS A 247 4.05 14.51 19.13
CA LYS A 247 3.08 14.41 18.04
C LYS A 247 3.29 13.14 17.21
N ALA A 248 4.50 12.91 16.71
CA ALA A 248 4.83 11.69 15.96
C ALA A 248 4.58 10.41 16.79
N ARG A 249 4.80 10.47 18.10
CA ARG A 249 4.48 9.37 19.03
C ARG A 249 2.98 9.11 19.12
N SER A 250 2.14 10.14 19.13
CA SER A 250 0.68 9.99 19.18
C SER A 250 0.06 9.46 17.88
N GLU A 251 0.73 9.70 16.75
CA GLU A 251 0.25 9.30 15.42
C GLU A 251 0.76 7.91 14.99
N SER A 252 1.81 7.38 15.63
CA SER A 252 2.43 6.09 15.28
C SER A 252 1.67 4.90 15.87
N SER A 253 1.33 3.92 15.02
CA SER A 253 0.77 2.62 15.43
C SER A 253 1.82 1.60 15.91
N LYS A 254 3.12 1.92 15.78
CA LYS A 254 4.23 1.01 16.14
C LYS A 254 4.41 0.87 17.65
N GLU A 255 4.61 -0.36 18.10
CA GLU A 255 4.89 -0.66 19.51
C GLU A 255 6.32 -0.22 19.88
N ARG A 256 6.49 0.40 21.05
CA ARG A 256 7.78 0.95 21.48
C ARG A 256 8.51 -0.05 22.36
N ILE A 257 9.72 -0.40 21.96
CA ILE A 257 10.62 -1.22 22.76
C ILE A 257 11.57 -0.29 23.53
N GLU A 258 11.19 0.01 24.77
CA GLU A 258 11.95 0.87 25.68
C GLU A 258 13.10 0.14 26.40
N ASP A 259 14.11 0.90 26.82
CA ASP A 259 15.25 0.44 27.62
C ASP A 259 15.92 -0.83 27.08
N PHE A 260 15.95 -0.91 25.74
CA PHE A 260 16.45 -2.06 25.02
C PHE A 260 17.99 -2.12 25.08
N THR A 261 18.52 -3.19 25.66
CA THR A 261 19.96 -3.41 25.78
C THR A 261 20.48 -4.34 24.67
N PRO A 262 21.50 -3.93 23.89
CA PRO A 262 22.05 -4.77 22.82
C PRO A 262 22.58 -6.13 23.29
N ASP A 263 22.99 -6.23 24.54
CA ASP A 263 23.49 -7.42 25.22
C ASP A 263 22.42 -8.18 26.02
N GLY A 264 21.16 -7.73 25.96
CA GLY A 264 20.04 -8.31 26.69
C GLY A 264 19.89 -9.83 26.50
N GLU A 265 19.27 -10.46 27.50
CA GLU A 265 18.97 -11.89 27.47
C GLU A 265 18.04 -12.21 26.29
N ILE A 266 18.39 -13.26 25.52
CA ILE A 266 17.69 -13.58 24.28
C ILE A 266 16.24 -14.00 24.54
N SER A 267 16.00 -14.88 25.52
CA SER A 267 14.67 -15.50 25.71
C SER A 267 13.56 -14.51 26.06
N PRO A 268 13.76 -13.53 26.97
CA PRO A 268 12.76 -12.49 27.24
C PRO A 268 12.50 -11.59 26.02
N VAL A 269 13.57 -11.16 25.33
CA VAL A 269 13.44 -10.27 24.15
C VAL A 269 12.69 -10.97 23.02
N MET A 270 13.00 -12.24 22.72
CA MET A 270 12.28 -13.00 21.70
C MET A 270 10.80 -13.18 22.06
N ARG A 271 10.47 -13.46 23.32
CA ARG A 271 9.06 -13.58 23.75
C ARG A 271 8.30 -12.26 23.62
N LEU A 272 8.93 -11.16 24.01
CA LEU A 272 8.33 -9.83 23.88
C LEU A 272 8.02 -9.50 22.42
N ILE A 273 9.03 -9.63 21.55
CA ILE A 273 8.88 -9.31 20.13
C ILE A 273 7.87 -10.25 19.46
N ASP A 274 7.94 -11.54 19.75
CA ASP A 274 7.01 -12.51 19.20
C ASP A 274 5.56 -12.27 19.64
N GLY A 275 5.35 -11.91 20.91
CA GLY A 275 4.02 -11.60 21.42
C GLY A 275 3.41 -10.36 20.76
N ILE A 276 4.22 -9.34 20.49
CA ILE A 276 3.77 -8.14 19.76
C ILE A 276 3.41 -8.50 18.32
N LEU A 277 4.31 -9.17 17.59
CA LEU A 277 4.09 -9.54 16.19
C LEU A 277 2.92 -10.51 16.03
N SER A 278 2.72 -11.43 16.99
CA SER A 278 1.58 -12.35 17.00
C SER A 278 0.24 -11.66 17.30
N GLY A 279 0.28 -10.49 17.94
CA GLY A 279 -0.87 -9.65 18.23
C GLY A 279 -1.28 -8.70 17.10
N VAL A 280 -0.53 -8.67 15.98
CA VAL A 280 -0.87 -7.83 14.83
C VAL A 280 -2.18 -8.30 14.20
N ASP A 281 -3.21 -7.46 14.29
CA ASP A 281 -4.50 -7.70 13.63
C ASP A 281 -4.50 -7.05 12.23
N ALA A 282 -3.89 -7.77 11.29
CA ALA A 282 -3.88 -7.42 9.88
C ALA A 282 -4.41 -8.61 9.05
N PRO A 283 -4.97 -8.36 7.85
CA PRO A 283 -5.34 -9.45 6.94
C PRO A 283 -4.16 -10.38 6.65
N GLU A 284 -2.95 -9.84 6.62
CA GLU A 284 -1.70 -10.60 6.51
C GLU A 284 -0.74 -10.16 7.61
N PRO A 285 -0.80 -10.80 8.78
CA PRO A 285 0.15 -10.53 9.83
C PRO A 285 1.51 -11.15 9.48
N PRO A 286 2.58 -10.75 10.21
CA PRO A 286 3.85 -11.45 10.15
C PRO A 286 3.64 -12.96 10.31
N MET A 287 4.24 -13.74 9.41
CA MET A 287 3.92 -15.16 9.31
C MET A 287 5.18 -16.01 9.13
N ARG A 288 5.01 -17.32 9.34
CA ARG A 288 6.10 -18.30 9.23
C ARG A 288 5.74 -19.43 8.28
N ASP A 289 6.74 -20.07 7.69
CA ASP A 289 6.51 -21.25 6.88
C ASP A 289 6.27 -22.52 7.73
N ALA A 290 6.13 -23.66 7.04
CA ALA A 290 5.96 -24.97 7.66
C ALA A 290 7.07 -25.34 8.67
N GLU A 291 8.27 -24.75 8.54
CA GLU A 291 9.43 -25.00 9.40
C GLU A 291 9.57 -23.95 10.52
N GLY A 292 8.68 -22.97 10.57
CA GLY A 292 8.75 -21.87 11.52
C GLY A 292 9.77 -20.80 11.13
N TRP A 293 10.14 -20.67 9.84
CA TRP A 293 10.99 -19.57 9.37
C TRP A 293 10.11 -18.37 8.97
N PRO A 294 10.46 -17.12 9.31
CA PRO A 294 9.67 -15.94 8.92
C PRO A 294 9.60 -15.78 7.40
N ILE A 295 8.40 -15.53 6.86
CA ILE A 295 8.16 -15.42 5.42
C ILE A 295 7.29 -14.21 5.08
N GLU A 296 7.43 -13.75 3.84
CA GLU A 296 6.57 -12.76 3.20
C GLU A 296 5.99 -13.29 1.89
N VAL A 297 4.94 -12.64 1.40
CA VAL A 297 4.39 -12.87 0.06
C VAL A 297 4.99 -11.86 -0.91
N GLN A 298 5.72 -12.34 -1.92
CA GLN A 298 6.25 -11.46 -2.96
C GLN A 298 5.56 -11.72 -4.30
N CYS A 299 5.22 -10.64 -5.00
CA CYS A 299 4.76 -10.69 -6.38
C CYS A 299 5.97 -10.65 -7.34
N ARG A 300 6.08 -11.63 -8.23
CA ARG A 300 6.98 -11.62 -9.39
C ARG A 300 6.15 -11.36 -10.64
N GLU A 301 6.30 -10.18 -11.22
CA GLU A 301 5.66 -9.87 -12.51
C GLU A 301 6.49 -10.45 -13.65
N ALA A 302 5.85 -11.16 -14.58
CA ALA A 302 6.47 -11.53 -15.84
C ALA A 302 6.42 -10.31 -16.78
N VAL A 303 7.57 -9.67 -16.99
CA VAL A 303 7.71 -8.56 -17.95
C VAL A 303 7.35 -9.07 -19.36
N GLY A 304 6.43 -8.38 -20.04
CA GLY A 304 6.23 -8.53 -21.49
C GLY A 304 5.15 -9.51 -21.98
N LEU A 305 4.24 -10.04 -21.15
CA LEU A 305 3.12 -10.85 -21.67
C LEU A 305 2.12 -10.03 -22.52
N HIS A 306 2.07 -8.71 -22.32
CA HIS A 306 1.09 -7.80 -22.94
C HIS A 306 1.55 -7.19 -24.27
N GLU A 307 2.86 -7.07 -24.53
CA GLU A 307 3.38 -6.47 -25.77
C GLU A 307 3.26 -7.41 -26.98
N LEU A 308 3.07 -8.71 -26.75
CA LEU A 308 2.87 -9.72 -27.81
C LEU A 308 1.40 -9.99 -28.13
N THR A 309 0.45 -9.57 -27.28
CA THR A 309 -1.00 -9.78 -27.47
C THR A 309 -1.74 -8.54 -27.93
N THR A 310 -1.09 -7.37 -27.99
CA THR A 310 -1.69 -6.12 -28.48
C THR A 310 -1.71 -6.01 -30.01
N ASN A 311 -0.97 -6.85 -30.73
CA ASN A 311 -0.90 -6.83 -32.19
C ASN A 311 -1.39 -8.16 -32.81
N GLY A 312 -2.68 -8.48 -32.61
CA GLY A 312 -3.30 -9.68 -33.15
C GLY A 312 -4.74 -9.44 -33.62
N ALA A 313 -4.87 -8.82 -34.79
CA ALA A 313 -6.06 -8.67 -35.64
C ALA A 313 -7.32 -9.49 -35.29
N ASN A 314 -8.37 -8.83 -34.77
CA ASN A 314 -9.75 -8.88 -35.29
C ASN A 314 -10.67 -7.94 -34.50
N ALA A 315 -11.51 -7.21 -35.24
CA ALA A 315 -12.47 -6.24 -34.73
C ALA A 315 -13.73 -6.91 -34.18
N GLU A 316 -13.62 -7.65 -33.08
CA GLU A 316 -14.72 -8.08 -32.20
C GLU A 316 -14.17 -8.26 -30.77
N GLU A 317 -13.46 -7.24 -30.27
CA GLU A 317 -12.89 -7.25 -28.92
C GLU A 317 -13.97 -6.90 -27.88
N ASN A 318 -14.45 -7.91 -27.15
CA ASN A 318 -15.39 -7.69 -26.04
C ASN A 318 -14.60 -7.40 -24.76
N ALA A 319 -14.28 -6.14 -24.50
CA ALA A 319 -13.53 -5.68 -23.32
C ALA A 319 -14.11 -6.10 -21.94
N LYS A 320 -15.29 -6.73 -21.92
CA LYS A 320 -16.03 -7.16 -20.72
C LYS A 320 -15.57 -8.49 -20.11
N SER A 321 -14.86 -9.36 -20.84
CA SER A 321 -14.46 -10.70 -20.35
C SER A 321 -12.99 -10.81 -19.91
N ARG A 322 -12.14 -9.82 -20.26
CA ARG A 322 -10.70 -9.87 -20.05
C ARG A 322 -10.32 -9.57 -18.60
N LEU A 323 -9.79 -10.58 -17.90
CA LEU A 323 -9.22 -10.42 -16.56
C LEU A 323 -7.87 -9.67 -16.64
N PRO A 324 -7.50 -8.91 -15.60
CA PRO A 324 -6.21 -8.20 -15.58
C PRO A 324 -5.04 -9.19 -15.61
N SER A 325 -3.86 -8.67 -16.00
CA SER A 325 -2.64 -9.47 -16.06
C SER A 325 -2.38 -10.17 -14.73
N PRO A 326 -2.32 -11.51 -14.72
CA PRO A 326 -2.25 -12.27 -13.49
C PRO A 326 -0.88 -12.12 -12.83
N LYS A 327 -0.91 -11.87 -11.53
CA LYS A 327 0.26 -11.72 -10.68
C LYS A 327 0.74 -13.08 -10.18
N HIS A 328 2.04 -13.31 -10.21
CA HIS A 328 2.62 -14.55 -9.67
C HIS A 328 3.13 -14.29 -8.24
N PHE A 329 2.43 -14.84 -7.26
CA PHE A 329 2.79 -14.68 -5.85
C PHE A 329 3.51 -15.91 -5.32
N LEU A 330 4.59 -15.69 -4.57
CA LEU A 330 5.40 -16.74 -3.95
C LEU A 330 5.61 -16.44 -2.47
N LEU A 331 5.74 -17.49 -1.67
CA LEU A 331 6.22 -17.39 -0.29
C LEU A 331 7.75 -17.32 -0.29
N ILE A 332 8.30 -16.25 0.25
CA ILE A 332 9.75 -16.04 0.32
C ILE A 332 10.16 -15.94 1.78
N ARG A 333 11.26 -16.61 2.13
CA ARG A 333 11.86 -16.53 3.46
C ARG A 333 12.55 -15.19 3.64
N HIS A 334 12.26 -14.54 4.76
CA HIS A 334 13.04 -13.38 5.16
C HIS A 334 14.50 -13.77 5.40
N GLU A 335 15.38 -12.90 4.92
CA GLU A 335 16.76 -12.75 5.38
C GLU A 335 16.81 -11.74 6.51
N ARG A 336 18.01 -11.48 7.06
CA ARG A 336 18.17 -10.58 8.21
C ARG A 336 17.64 -9.17 7.90
N GLU A 337 17.98 -8.67 6.72
CA GLU A 337 17.68 -7.33 6.23
C GLU A 337 16.18 -7.15 5.99
N SER A 338 15.53 -8.12 5.34
CA SER A 338 14.07 -8.07 5.13
C SER A 338 13.30 -8.24 6.45
N LEU A 339 13.83 -9.03 7.40
CA LEU A 339 13.23 -9.16 8.73
C LEU A 339 13.34 -7.86 9.55
N GLU A 340 14.45 -7.13 9.39
CA GLU A 340 14.62 -5.81 10.02
C GLU A 340 13.54 -4.82 9.55
N ILE A 341 13.19 -4.86 8.25
CA ILE A 341 12.11 -4.06 7.67
C ILE A 341 10.75 -4.50 8.22
N GLU A 342 10.45 -5.80 8.19
CA GLU A 342 9.21 -6.38 8.75
C GLU A 342 9.02 -5.98 10.23
N TRP A 343 10.08 -6.06 11.02
CA TRP A 343 10.06 -5.56 12.40
C TRP A 343 9.84 -4.05 12.46
N GLY A 344 10.49 -3.30 11.57
CA GLY A 344 10.36 -1.85 11.48
C GLY A 344 8.94 -1.37 11.19
N ASP A 345 8.10 -2.18 10.54
CA ASP A 345 6.69 -1.85 10.28
C ASP A 345 5.82 -1.91 11.52
N HIS A 346 6.19 -2.72 12.51
CA HIS A 346 5.41 -2.94 13.74
C HIS A 346 6.08 -2.44 15.02
N LEU A 347 7.41 -2.29 15.02
CA LEU A 347 8.22 -2.05 16.21
C LEU A 347 9.08 -0.80 16.04
N CYS A 348 9.31 -0.11 17.16
CA CYS A 348 10.20 1.02 17.25
C CYS A 348 11.17 0.84 18.42
N PHE A 349 12.47 0.71 18.13
CA PHE A 349 13.50 0.53 19.15
C PHE A 349 14.02 1.89 19.62
N VAL A 350 13.96 2.12 20.93
CA VAL A 350 14.32 3.41 21.54
C VAL A 350 15.44 3.22 22.55
N GLN A 351 16.50 4.01 22.39
CA GLN A 351 17.61 4.08 23.33
C GLN A 351 17.62 5.44 24.04
N LYS A 352 17.62 5.43 25.38
CA LYS A 352 17.80 6.65 26.17
C LYS A 352 19.27 7.07 26.14
N THR A 353 19.52 8.30 25.72
CA THR A 353 20.83 8.95 25.72
C THR A 353 20.83 10.16 26.66
N ARG A 354 22.01 10.75 26.91
CA ARG A 354 22.12 11.97 27.74
C ARG A 354 21.34 13.16 27.15
N ASP A 355 21.19 13.19 25.83
CA ASP A 355 20.51 14.25 25.08
C ASP A 355 19.05 13.88 24.74
N GLY A 356 18.50 12.85 25.41
CA GLY A 356 17.13 12.36 25.26
C GLY A 356 17.02 11.02 24.54
N GLU A 357 15.84 10.73 24.00
CA GLU A 357 15.58 9.48 23.29
C GLU A 357 16.10 9.49 21.85
N ARG A 358 16.67 8.35 21.43
CA ARG A 358 17.11 8.10 20.06
C ARG A 358 16.47 6.83 19.53
N TYR A 359 15.90 6.92 18.33
CA TYR A 359 15.46 5.77 17.56
C TYR A 359 16.66 5.05 16.95
N VAL A 360 16.70 3.73 17.10
CA VAL A 360 17.83 2.89 16.68
C VAL A 360 17.33 1.66 15.92
N ALA A 361 18.21 1.04 15.15
CA ALA A 361 17.94 -0.25 14.52
C ALA A 361 18.00 -1.39 15.57
N PRO A 362 17.24 -2.49 15.37
CA PRO A 362 17.40 -3.68 16.19
C PRO A 362 18.80 -4.29 15.99
N PRO A 363 19.48 -4.77 17.05
CA PRO A 363 20.76 -5.45 16.89
C PRO A 363 20.64 -6.78 16.15
N ASP A 364 21.64 -7.04 15.32
CA ASP A 364 21.76 -8.26 14.52
C ASP A 364 21.62 -9.55 15.33
N LYS A 365 22.08 -9.56 16.59
CA LYS A 365 21.95 -10.70 17.49
C LYS A 365 20.49 -11.16 17.56
N PHE A 366 19.55 -10.26 17.76
CA PHE A 366 18.14 -10.59 17.96
C PHE A 366 17.45 -10.98 16.65
N LEU A 367 17.74 -10.29 15.55
CA LEU A 367 17.27 -10.66 14.22
C LEU A 367 17.70 -12.10 13.86
N ASN A 368 18.99 -12.42 14.05
CA ASN A 368 19.53 -13.75 13.79
C ASN A 368 18.91 -14.85 14.65
N HIS A 369 18.58 -14.53 15.91
CA HIS A 369 17.86 -15.46 16.79
C HIS A 369 16.41 -15.63 16.36
N TYR A 370 15.73 -14.57 15.94
CA TYR A 370 14.32 -14.59 15.57
C TYR A 370 14.04 -15.41 14.29
N LEU A 371 14.96 -15.36 13.32
CA LEU A 371 14.93 -16.23 12.13
C LEU A 371 14.83 -17.72 12.49
N LYS A 372 15.37 -18.13 13.65
CA LYS A 372 15.40 -19.53 14.12
C LYS A 372 14.54 -19.75 15.37
N TYR A 373 13.68 -18.80 15.72
CA TYR A 373 12.91 -18.84 16.95
C TYR A 373 11.74 -19.84 16.87
N ARG A 374 11.98 -21.06 17.35
CA ARG A 374 11.02 -22.19 17.25
C ARG A 374 9.82 -22.11 18.18
N ARG A 375 9.84 -21.20 19.17
CA ARG A 375 8.75 -21.00 20.13
C ARG A 375 7.76 -19.92 19.68
N SER A 376 7.87 -19.49 18.42
CA SER A 376 7.02 -18.44 17.88
C SER A 376 5.57 -18.88 17.78
N GLU A 377 4.66 -17.98 18.12
CA GLU A 377 3.21 -18.13 17.99
C GLU A 377 2.66 -17.53 16.69
N LEU A 378 3.54 -16.96 15.84
CA LEU A 378 3.16 -16.43 14.54
C LEU A 378 2.42 -17.49 13.71
N PRO A 379 1.37 -17.10 12.98
CA PRO A 379 0.61 -18.02 12.17
C PRO A 379 1.46 -18.55 11.01
N ARG A 380 1.07 -19.73 10.50
CA ARG A 380 1.78 -20.40 9.43
C ARG A 380 1.11 -20.21 8.08
N ALA A 381 1.91 -20.00 7.04
CA ALA A 381 1.46 -20.06 5.66
C ALA A 381 2.31 -21.05 4.85
N HIS A 382 1.63 -21.86 4.04
CA HIS A 382 2.18 -22.96 3.26
C HIS A 382 1.99 -22.76 1.75
N ALA A 383 1.03 -21.93 1.34
CA ALA A 383 0.79 -21.61 -0.05
C ALA A 383 0.16 -20.22 -0.20
N VAL A 384 0.26 -19.69 -1.42
CA VAL A 384 -0.55 -18.55 -1.87
C VAL A 384 -1.63 -19.07 -2.83
N LEU A 385 -2.86 -18.64 -2.60
CA LEU A 385 -4.03 -18.95 -3.40
C LEU A 385 -4.47 -17.70 -4.16
N THR A 386 -4.40 -17.77 -5.49
CA THR A 386 -4.87 -16.72 -6.39
C THR A 386 -6.27 -16.99 -6.93
N MET A 387 -6.86 -18.11 -6.52
CA MET A 387 -8.16 -18.62 -6.95
C MET A 387 -9.00 -18.98 -5.73
N PRO A 388 -10.32 -18.71 -5.74
CA PRO A 388 -11.23 -19.21 -4.73
C PRO A 388 -11.19 -20.74 -4.60
N LEU A 389 -11.53 -21.29 -3.44
CA LEU A 389 -11.73 -22.73 -3.26
C LEU A 389 -13.20 -23.05 -3.02
N VAL A 390 -13.69 -24.16 -3.56
CA VAL A 390 -14.99 -24.72 -3.19
C VAL A 390 -14.78 -25.67 -2.02
N LEU A 391 -15.26 -25.26 -0.85
CA LEU A 391 -15.11 -26.03 0.38
C LEU A 391 -15.99 -27.28 0.37
N PRO A 392 -15.68 -28.29 1.23
CA PRO A 392 -16.50 -29.48 1.32
C PRO A 392 -17.96 -29.22 1.71
N ASP A 393 -18.30 -28.10 2.34
CA ASP A 393 -19.69 -27.71 2.64
C ASP A 393 -20.41 -27.03 1.46
N GLY A 394 -19.72 -26.89 0.33
CA GLY A 394 -20.19 -26.22 -0.88
C GLY A 394 -20.00 -24.71 -0.87
N SER A 395 -19.50 -24.11 0.21
CA SER A 395 -19.22 -22.67 0.27
C SER A 395 -17.98 -22.30 -0.54
N LEU A 396 -17.93 -21.04 -1.01
CA LEU A 396 -16.80 -20.51 -1.77
C LEU A 396 -15.88 -19.70 -0.86
N LEU A 397 -14.66 -20.18 -0.65
CA LEU A 397 -13.62 -19.43 0.06
C LEU A 397 -12.98 -18.43 -0.90
N ALA A 398 -13.41 -17.17 -0.82
CA ALA A 398 -13.06 -16.09 -1.74
C ALA A 398 -12.48 -14.84 -1.07
N GLY A 399 -12.03 -14.96 0.18
CA GLY A 399 -11.51 -13.83 0.97
C GLY A 399 -10.15 -13.31 0.50
N SER A 400 -9.62 -12.33 1.23
CA SER A 400 -8.25 -11.83 1.08
C SER A 400 -7.51 -11.94 2.42
N GLY A 401 -6.20 -12.20 2.35
CA GLY A 401 -5.36 -12.36 3.54
C GLY A 401 -5.15 -13.81 3.97
N LEU A 402 -4.64 -14.01 5.17
CA LEU A 402 -4.28 -15.33 5.69
C LEU A 402 -5.49 -16.08 6.23
N ASP A 403 -5.81 -17.22 5.60
CA ASP A 403 -6.68 -18.24 6.21
C ASP A 403 -5.82 -19.11 7.14
N ARG A 404 -6.02 -18.94 8.44
CA ARG A 404 -5.26 -19.64 9.50
C ARG A 404 -5.57 -21.14 9.57
N GLU A 405 -6.78 -21.56 9.21
CA GLU A 405 -7.21 -22.96 9.24
C GLU A 405 -6.48 -23.75 8.14
N ARG A 406 -6.48 -23.21 6.92
CA ARG A 406 -5.88 -23.81 5.73
C ARG A 406 -4.40 -23.46 5.55
N ARG A 407 -3.89 -22.53 6.36
CA ARG A 407 -2.50 -22.03 6.31
C ARG A 407 -2.15 -21.53 4.91
N ALA A 408 -3.05 -20.76 4.31
CA ALA A 408 -2.88 -20.26 2.96
C ALA A 408 -3.21 -18.77 2.90
N VAL A 409 -2.41 -18.02 2.14
CA VAL A 409 -2.66 -16.60 1.90
C VAL A 409 -3.51 -16.44 0.65
N LEU A 410 -4.67 -15.81 0.78
CA LEU A 410 -5.59 -15.53 -0.32
C LEU A 410 -5.28 -14.18 -0.96
N ARG A 411 -4.85 -14.24 -2.23
CA ARG A 411 -4.53 -13.13 -3.12
C ARG A 411 -5.41 -13.20 -4.37
N ILE A 412 -6.71 -13.22 -4.15
CA ILE A 412 -7.71 -13.37 -5.20
C ILE A 412 -8.01 -12.00 -5.81
N GLU A 413 -7.93 -11.91 -7.14
CA GLU A 413 -8.24 -10.68 -7.87
C GLU A 413 -9.75 -10.36 -7.77
N PRO A 414 -10.17 -9.16 -7.34
CA PRO A 414 -11.58 -8.83 -7.19
C PRO A 414 -12.39 -8.99 -8.49
N ALA A 415 -11.79 -8.67 -9.64
CA ALA A 415 -12.43 -8.83 -10.95
C ALA A 415 -12.81 -10.30 -11.26
N LEU A 416 -12.05 -11.26 -10.70
CA LEU A 416 -12.33 -12.69 -10.86
C LEU A 416 -13.61 -13.11 -10.14
N LEU A 417 -13.90 -12.48 -8.98
CA LEU A 417 -15.08 -12.82 -8.18
C LEU A 417 -16.39 -12.55 -8.92
N GLY A 418 -16.42 -11.58 -9.84
CA GLY A 418 -17.59 -11.30 -10.69
C GLY A 418 -17.93 -12.43 -11.67
N PHE A 419 -17.01 -13.36 -11.91
CA PHE A 419 -17.25 -14.53 -12.75
C PHE A 419 -17.69 -15.76 -11.98
N MET A 420 -17.57 -15.77 -10.65
CA MET A 420 -17.89 -16.94 -9.84
C MET A 420 -19.40 -17.22 -9.84
N PRO A 421 -19.83 -18.47 -10.10
CA PRO A 421 -21.24 -18.85 -10.07
C PRO A 421 -21.84 -18.73 -8.66
N LYS A 422 -23.14 -18.48 -8.60
CA LYS A 422 -23.88 -18.41 -7.33
C LYS A 422 -24.29 -19.82 -6.89
N LEU A 423 -24.42 -20.05 -5.58
CA LEU A 423 -24.71 -21.36 -4.97
C LEU A 423 -25.99 -22.05 -5.51
N GLY A 424 -26.93 -21.29 -6.09
CA GLY A 424 -28.20 -21.77 -6.63
C GLY A 424 -28.16 -22.18 -8.11
N ASP A 425 -27.02 -22.03 -8.79
CA ASP A 425 -26.91 -22.18 -10.25
C ASP A 425 -26.67 -23.64 -10.70
N ARG A 426 -27.11 -24.61 -9.89
CA ARG A 426 -26.82 -26.04 -10.08
C ARG A 426 -27.43 -26.62 -11.37
N GLY A 427 -28.38 -25.91 -11.99
CA GLY A 427 -29.02 -26.30 -13.26
C GLY A 427 -28.14 -26.10 -14.50
N GLU A 428 -27.07 -25.31 -14.41
CA GLU A 428 -26.24 -24.92 -15.56
C GLU A 428 -25.03 -25.85 -15.80
N VAL A 429 -24.84 -26.90 -14.99
CA VAL A 429 -23.66 -27.80 -15.06
C VAL A 429 -23.47 -28.42 -16.46
N ALA A 430 -24.55 -28.84 -17.11
CA ALA A 430 -24.48 -29.42 -18.45
C ALA A 430 -24.03 -28.39 -19.50
N GLU A 431 -24.51 -27.15 -19.40
CA GLU A 431 -24.13 -26.06 -20.32
C GLU A 431 -22.68 -25.65 -20.09
N ALA A 432 -22.27 -25.49 -18.83
CA ALA A 432 -20.88 -25.25 -18.45
C ALA A 432 -19.95 -26.35 -18.96
N PHE A 433 -20.33 -27.62 -18.81
CA PHE A 433 -19.55 -28.75 -19.31
C PHE A 433 -19.44 -28.73 -20.83
N ASN A 434 -20.55 -28.52 -21.55
CA ASN A 434 -20.55 -28.42 -23.01
C ASN A 434 -19.70 -27.24 -23.50
N PHE A 435 -19.75 -26.09 -22.82
CA PHE A 435 -18.88 -24.95 -23.13
C PHE A 435 -17.40 -25.32 -23.01
N LEU A 436 -16.98 -26.01 -21.93
CA LEU A 436 -15.59 -26.44 -21.79
C LEU A 436 -15.18 -27.44 -22.88
N MET A 437 -16.08 -28.34 -23.29
CA MET A 437 -15.81 -29.40 -24.26
C MET A 437 -15.78 -28.88 -25.70
N ASP A 438 -16.74 -28.03 -26.06
CA ASP A 438 -17.09 -27.70 -27.45
C ASP A 438 -16.75 -26.26 -27.83
N ALA A 439 -16.52 -25.37 -26.86
CA ALA A 439 -15.89 -24.08 -27.09
C ALA A 439 -14.42 -24.15 -26.66
N TRP A 440 -14.12 -24.28 -25.38
CA TRP A 440 -12.73 -24.12 -24.92
C TRP A 440 -11.75 -25.19 -25.45
N LEU A 441 -12.10 -26.47 -25.36
CA LEU A 441 -11.24 -27.59 -25.76
C LEU A 441 -11.55 -28.09 -27.19
N VAL A 442 -12.31 -27.34 -27.99
CA VAL A 442 -12.67 -27.74 -29.37
C VAL A 442 -11.44 -28.00 -30.24
N ASP A 443 -10.41 -27.19 -30.03
CA ASP A 443 -9.16 -27.26 -30.76
C ASP A 443 -8.20 -28.30 -30.22
N VAL A 444 -8.52 -29.03 -29.15
CA VAL A 444 -7.67 -30.10 -28.63
C VAL A 444 -8.07 -31.41 -29.30
N ALA A 445 -7.18 -31.96 -30.14
CA ALA A 445 -7.41 -33.22 -30.85
C ALA A 445 -7.30 -34.40 -29.88
N THR A 446 -8.33 -34.66 -29.09
CA THR A 446 -8.46 -35.82 -28.21
C THR A 446 -9.94 -36.23 -28.14
N ASP A 447 -10.20 -37.42 -27.63
CA ASP A 447 -11.57 -37.91 -27.42
C ASP A 447 -12.24 -37.23 -26.22
N ALA A 448 -13.51 -37.57 -25.98
CA ALA A 448 -14.26 -36.99 -24.87
C ALA A 448 -13.61 -37.31 -23.51
N GLU A 449 -13.07 -38.52 -23.34
CA GLU A 449 -12.37 -38.93 -22.12
C GLU A 449 -11.11 -38.09 -21.88
N GLY A 450 -10.29 -37.88 -22.92
CA GLY A 450 -9.11 -37.03 -22.84
C GLY A 450 -9.44 -35.58 -22.49
N LYS A 451 -10.52 -35.02 -23.04
CA LYS A 451 -11.01 -33.68 -22.64
C LYS A 451 -11.45 -33.65 -21.18
N CYS A 452 -12.17 -34.66 -20.71
CA CYS A 452 -12.53 -34.78 -19.29
C CYS A 452 -11.30 -34.84 -18.37
N VAL A 453 -10.24 -35.55 -18.76
CA VAL A 453 -8.97 -35.59 -18.01
C VAL A 453 -8.32 -34.22 -17.94
N LEU A 454 -8.35 -33.44 -19.03
CA LEU A 454 -7.81 -32.08 -19.06
C LEU A 454 -8.62 -31.09 -18.21
N ILE A 455 -9.95 -31.22 -18.19
CA ILE A 455 -10.82 -30.47 -17.27
C ILE A 455 -10.49 -30.86 -15.82
N ALA A 456 -10.35 -32.15 -15.53
CA ALA A 456 -9.97 -32.64 -14.21
C ALA A 456 -8.60 -32.10 -13.76
N LEU A 457 -7.63 -31.92 -14.69
CA LEU A 457 -6.36 -31.25 -14.40
C LEU A 457 -6.57 -29.80 -13.97
N ALA A 458 -7.38 -29.03 -14.69
CA ALA A 458 -7.70 -27.63 -14.33
C ALA A 458 -8.33 -27.54 -12.93
N LEU A 459 -9.33 -28.39 -12.66
CA LEU A 459 -10.00 -28.46 -11.36
C LEU A 459 -9.03 -28.87 -10.24
N SER A 460 -8.13 -29.82 -10.50
CA SER A 460 -7.13 -30.26 -9.54
C SER A 460 -6.14 -29.16 -9.18
N ILE A 461 -5.80 -28.27 -10.13
CA ILE A 461 -4.91 -27.13 -9.87
C ILE A 461 -5.59 -26.10 -8.96
N ILE A 462 -6.89 -25.85 -9.18
CA ILE A 462 -7.71 -24.94 -8.38
C ILE A 462 -7.82 -25.49 -6.94
N GLU A 463 -8.25 -26.74 -6.78
CA GLU A 463 -8.56 -27.35 -5.48
C GLU A 463 -7.36 -28.00 -4.76
N ARG A 464 -6.14 -27.86 -5.28
CA ARG A 464 -4.94 -28.61 -4.86
C ARG A 464 -4.62 -28.59 -3.36
N VAL A 465 -5.03 -27.55 -2.63
CA VAL A 465 -4.80 -27.42 -1.18
C VAL A 465 -5.80 -28.26 -0.38
N LEU A 466 -7.00 -28.50 -0.92
CA LEU A 466 -8.04 -29.34 -0.29
C LEU A 466 -7.89 -30.82 -0.63
N LEU A 467 -7.16 -31.16 -1.71
CA LEU A 467 -6.98 -32.55 -2.12
C LEU A 467 -6.10 -33.33 -1.12
N PRO A 468 -6.57 -34.45 -0.53
CA PRO A 468 -5.73 -35.30 0.30
C PRO A 468 -4.65 -36.01 -0.53
N GLU A 469 -5.04 -36.49 -1.72
CA GLU A 469 -4.16 -37.07 -2.73
C GLU A 469 -4.29 -36.28 -4.03
N ARG A 470 -3.16 -36.04 -4.71
CA ARG A 470 -3.08 -35.18 -5.89
C ARG A 470 -2.82 -36.04 -7.13
N PRO A 471 -3.78 -36.16 -8.06
CA PRO A 471 -3.60 -36.98 -9.25
C PRO A 471 -2.45 -36.42 -10.10
N VAL A 472 -1.74 -37.34 -10.75
CA VAL A 472 -0.68 -37.02 -11.70
C VAL A 472 -1.22 -37.11 -13.13
N PHE A 473 -0.87 -36.17 -13.99
CA PHE A 473 -1.45 -36.08 -15.32
C PHE A 473 -0.42 -36.39 -16.40
N PHE A 474 -0.83 -37.17 -17.40
CA PHE A 474 -0.03 -37.48 -18.58
C PHE A 474 -0.73 -36.92 -19.81
N VAL A 475 -0.04 -36.06 -20.56
CA VAL A 475 -0.49 -35.57 -21.87
C VAL A 475 0.46 -36.13 -22.92
N THR A 476 -0.01 -37.14 -23.65
CA THR A 476 0.82 -37.93 -24.56
C THR A 476 0.28 -37.90 -25.98
N ALA A 477 1.13 -38.12 -26.98
CA ALA A 477 0.72 -38.16 -28.38
C ALA A 477 1.63 -39.08 -29.20
N GLY A 478 1.15 -39.55 -30.35
CA GLY A 478 1.92 -40.40 -31.26
C GLY A 478 3.12 -39.71 -31.90
N LEU A 479 2.99 -38.40 -32.17
CA LEU A 479 3.97 -37.57 -32.87
C LEU A 479 4.23 -36.24 -32.14
N ARG A 480 5.31 -35.56 -32.55
CA ARG A 480 5.54 -34.14 -32.21
C ARG A 480 4.49 -33.27 -32.89
N GLY A 481 4.32 -32.03 -32.43
CA GLY A 481 3.36 -31.09 -33.03
C GLY A 481 1.90 -31.32 -32.68
N GLY A 482 1.54 -32.41 -32.00
CA GLY A 482 0.14 -32.72 -31.61
C GLY A 482 -0.50 -31.78 -30.58
N GLY A 483 0.15 -30.69 -30.14
CA GLY A 483 -0.43 -29.71 -29.21
C GLY A 483 -0.33 -30.01 -27.72
N LYS A 484 0.50 -30.98 -27.30
CA LYS A 484 0.65 -31.38 -25.88
C LYS A 484 1.04 -30.23 -24.95
N THR A 485 2.09 -29.50 -25.31
CA THR A 485 2.55 -28.35 -24.51
C THR A 485 1.54 -27.21 -24.59
N THR A 486 0.91 -26.99 -25.75
CA THR A 486 -0.14 -25.98 -25.95
C THR A 486 -1.32 -26.19 -25.00
N VAL A 487 -1.84 -27.42 -24.90
CA VAL A 487 -2.98 -27.67 -24.02
C VAL A 487 -2.62 -27.51 -22.54
N LEU A 488 -1.42 -27.95 -22.11
CA LEU A 488 -0.96 -27.70 -20.74
C LEU A 488 -0.81 -26.21 -20.42
N MET A 489 -0.39 -25.40 -21.40
CA MET A 489 -0.37 -23.94 -21.27
C MET A 489 -1.80 -23.38 -21.16
N MET A 490 -2.74 -23.83 -22.00
CA MET A 490 -4.15 -23.41 -21.91
C MET A 490 -4.73 -23.72 -20.52
N ILE A 491 -4.51 -24.92 -19.99
CA ILE A 491 -4.99 -25.31 -18.66
C ILE A 491 -4.40 -24.43 -17.56
N ALA A 492 -3.08 -24.18 -17.58
CA ALA A 492 -2.43 -23.32 -16.60
C ALA A 492 -2.94 -21.87 -16.68
N LEU A 493 -3.06 -21.31 -17.89
CA LEU A 493 -3.57 -19.95 -18.08
C LEU A 493 -5.04 -19.82 -17.65
N ALA A 494 -5.88 -20.81 -17.95
CA ALA A 494 -7.26 -20.82 -17.49
C ALA A 494 -7.31 -20.83 -15.95
N ALA A 495 -6.67 -21.82 -15.32
CA ALA A 495 -6.75 -22.02 -13.87
C ALA A 495 -6.07 -20.88 -13.08
N ILE A 496 -4.81 -20.55 -13.36
CA ILE A 496 -4.01 -19.64 -12.53
C ILE A 496 -3.60 -18.34 -13.24
N GLY A 497 -3.94 -18.19 -14.53
CA GLY A 497 -3.63 -16.99 -15.31
C GLY A 497 -2.20 -16.92 -15.84
N VAL A 498 -1.26 -17.64 -15.23
CA VAL A 498 0.16 -17.65 -15.62
C VAL A 498 0.56 -18.97 -16.27
N LYS A 499 1.63 -18.94 -17.07
CA LYS A 499 2.21 -20.17 -17.64
C LYS A 499 2.79 -21.02 -16.51
N ALA A 500 2.54 -22.32 -16.56
CA ALA A 500 3.12 -23.28 -15.62
C ALA A 500 4.66 -23.34 -15.76
N ALA A 501 5.33 -23.62 -14.65
CA ALA A 501 6.75 -23.93 -14.68
C ALA A 501 6.98 -25.25 -15.43
N ALA A 502 8.03 -25.28 -16.25
CA ALA A 502 8.45 -26.48 -16.98
C ALA A 502 9.84 -26.91 -16.53
N ALA A 503 10.03 -28.20 -16.32
CA ALA A 503 11.28 -28.82 -15.93
C ALA A 503 11.61 -29.98 -16.88
N ALA A 504 12.88 -30.07 -17.29
CA ALA A 504 13.34 -31.20 -18.08
C ALA A 504 13.40 -32.47 -17.23
N TRP A 505 12.93 -33.58 -17.79
CA TRP A 505 13.00 -34.88 -17.14
C TRP A 505 14.41 -35.45 -17.17
N SER A 506 15.08 -35.51 -16.02
CA SER A 506 16.40 -36.13 -15.89
C SER A 506 16.31 -37.65 -15.82
N SER A 507 17.28 -38.36 -16.40
CA SER A 507 17.44 -39.81 -16.26
C SER A 507 17.99 -40.21 -14.88
N ASP A 508 18.69 -39.31 -14.17
CA ASP A 508 19.21 -39.56 -12.82
C ASP A 508 18.10 -39.39 -11.75
N PRO A 509 17.74 -40.45 -11.00
CA PRO A 509 16.78 -40.35 -9.89
C PRO A 509 17.15 -39.30 -8.85
N ASN A 510 18.44 -39.10 -8.57
CA ASN A 510 18.89 -38.12 -7.58
C ASN A 510 18.69 -36.69 -8.07
N GLU A 511 18.90 -36.41 -9.35
CA GLU A 511 18.58 -35.10 -9.94
C GLU A 511 17.08 -34.84 -9.92
N ARG A 512 16.25 -35.83 -10.26
CA ARG A 512 14.79 -35.71 -10.18
C ARG A 512 14.32 -35.37 -8.77
N LYS A 513 14.85 -36.09 -7.78
CA LYS A 513 14.58 -35.86 -6.36
C LYS A 513 14.90 -34.42 -5.95
N LYS A 514 16.06 -33.92 -6.36
CA LYS A 514 16.54 -32.55 -6.07
C LYS A 514 15.67 -31.49 -6.72
N ALA A 515 15.39 -31.66 -8.02
CA ALA A 515 14.56 -30.74 -8.79
C ALA A 515 13.15 -30.67 -8.21
N LEU A 516 12.50 -31.81 -8.00
CA LEU A 516 11.17 -31.89 -7.39
C LEU A 516 11.13 -31.15 -6.05
N PHE A 517 12.11 -31.41 -5.17
CA PHE A 517 12.13 -30.77 -3.86
C PHE A 517 12.31 -29.25 -3.93
N SER A 518 13.12 -28.75 -4.88
CA SER A 518 13.27 -27.31 -5.12
C SER A 518 11.95 -26.66 -5.53
N TYR A 519 11.21 -27.28 -6.47
CA TYR A 519 9.93 -26.73 -6.93
C TYR A 519 8.82 -26.81 -5.88
N LEU A 520 8.81 -27.85 -5.05
CA LEU A 520 7.89 -27.93 -3.91
C LEU A 520 8.15 -26.83 -2.89
N LEU A 521 9.42 -26.46 -2.66
CA LEU A 521 9.78 -25.34 -1.80
C LEU A 521 9.33 -23.99 -2.34
N GLU A 522 9.19 -23.85 -3.67
CA GLU A 522 8.62 -22.65 -4.31
C GLU A 522 7.09 -22.59 -4.19
N GLY A 523 6.42 -23.71 -3.87
CA GLY A 523 4.97 -23.74 -3.67
C GLY A 523 4.15 -23.57 -4.96
N LEU A 524 4.70 -24.00 -6.10
CA LEU A 524 4.06 -23.85 -7.41
C LEU A 524 2.70 -24.57 -7.48
N PRO A 525 1.68 -24.02 -8.17
CA PRO A 525 0.39 -24.71 -8.32
C PRO A 525 0.47 -25.98 -9.17
N VAL A 526 1.27 -25.93 -10.24
CA VAL A 526 1.46 -27.03 -11.20
C VAL A 526 2.90 -27.03 -11.71
N LEU A 527 3.46 -28.22 -11.92
CA LEU A 527 4.78 -28.43 -12.52
C LEU A 527 4.65 -29.36 -13.74
N ILE A 528 5.19 -28.91 -14.88
CA ILE A 528 5.21 -29.68 -16.13
C ILE A 528 6.59 -30.31 -16.32
N TRP A 529 6.63 -31.64 -16.43
CA TRP A 529 7.82 -32.39 -16.83
C TRP A 529 7.82 -32.60 -18.35
N ASP A 530 8.85 -32.07 -19.02
CA ASP A 530 9.04 -32.15 -20.47
C ASP A 530 10.39 -32.78 -20.82
N ASN A 531 10.72 -32.85 -22.11
CA ASN A 531 11.93 -33.47 -22.66
C ASN A 531 12.07 -34.96 -22.26
N ILE A 532 10.93 -35.65 -22.20
CA ILE A 532 10.87 -37.07 -21.84
C ILE A 532 11.19 -37.93 -23.08
N PRO A 533 12.05 -38.96 -22.96
CA PRO A 533 12.32 -39.87 -24.06
C PRO A 533 11.03 -40.50 -24.63
N ARG A 534 10.97 -40.63 -25.96
CA ARG A 534 9.84 -41.26 -26.65
C ARG A 534 9.63 -42.69 -26.12
N GLY A 535 8.39 -43.07 -25.83
CA GLY A 535 8.07 -44.43 -25.37
C GLY A 535 8.38 -44.67 -23.89
N ALA A 536 8.80 -43.66 -23.14
CA ALA A 536 9.20 -43.84 -21.75
C ALA A 536 8.00 -44.17 -20.85
N ALA A 537 8.13 -45.24 -20.08
CA ALA A 537 7.23 -45.58 -18.99
C ALA A 537 7.76 -44.95 -17.69
N ILE A 538 7.01 -44.01 -17.13
CA ILE A 538 7.45 -43.15 -16.03
C ILE A 538 6.97 -43.71 -14.69
N GLY A 539 7.94 -44.11 -13.86
CA GLY A 539 7.74 -44.40 -12.44
C GLY A 539 8.78 -43.63 -11.64
N CYS A 540 8.37 -42.95 -10.56
CA CYS A 540 9.27 -42.17 -9.74
C CYS A 540 8.77 -42.15 -8.29
N PRO A 541 9.45 -42.89 -7.37
CA PRO A 541 9.04 -42.97 -5.96
C PRO A 541 8.91 -41.61 -5.26
N HIS A 542 9.67 -40.61 -5.71
CA HIS A 542 9.61 -39.26 -5.17
C HIS A 542 8.33 -38.52 -5.57
N ILE A 543 7.88 -38.68 -6.81
CA ILE A 543 6.64 -38.08 -7.30
C ILE A 543 5.44 -38.84 -6.74
N GLU A 544 5.51 -40.17 -6.69
CA GLU A 544 4.52 -41.03 -6.03
C GLU A 544 4.31 -40.57 -4.59
N ARG A 545 5.39 -40.40 -3.81
CA ARG A 545 5.33 -39.89 -2.44
C ARG A 545 4.76 -38.47 -2.35
N ALA A 546 5.17 -37.57 -3.24
CA ALA A 546 4.65 -36.20 -3.25
C ALA A 546 3.16 -36.13 -3.58
N SER A 547 2.66 -37.04 -4.43
CA SER A 547 1.24 -37.10 -4.80
C SER A 547 0.32 -37.60 -3.69
N THR A 548 0.85 -38.35 -2.71
CA THR A 548 0.05 -38.99 -1.65
C THR A 548 0.24 -38.40 -0.26
N CYS A 549 1.13 -37.42 -0.09
CA CYS A 549 1.43 -36.83 1.22
C CYS A 549 1.11 -35.34 1.21
N GLU A 550 0.79 -34.78 2.37
CA GLU A 550 0.63 -33.33 2.53
C GLU A 550 1.98 -32.59 2.57
N TYR A 551 3.02 -33.25 3.09
CA TYR A 551 4.36 -32.69 3.23
C TYR A 551 5.40 -33.62 2.64
N TYR A 552 6.38 -33.04 1.95
CA TYR A 552 7.54 -33.73 1.43
C TYR A 552 8.80 -33.23 2.16
N GLN A 553 9.55 -34.17 2.75
CA GLN A 553 10.77 -33.86 3.49
C GLN A 553 12.02 -34.39 2.79
N ASP A 554 13.05 -33.56 2.71
CA ASP A 554 14.33 -33.94 2.12
C ASP A 554 15.53 -33.12 2.60
N ARG A 555 16.75 -33.60 2.32
CA ARG A 555 17.99 -32.87 2.64
C ARG A 555 18.27 -31.80 1.59
N ILE A 556 18.61 -30.59 2.03
CA ILE A 556 19.15 -29.54 1.17
C ILE A 556 20.51 -29.98 0.64
N LEU A 557 20.80 -29.66 -0.61
CA LEU A 557 22.09 -29.98 -1.23
C LEU A 557 23.22 -29.13 -0.66
N GLY A 558 24.39 -29.76 -0.49
CA GLY A 558 25.60 -29.07 -0.02
C GLY A 558 25.61 -28.70 1.46
N VAL A 559 24.53 -28.96 2.22
CA VAL A 559 24.46 -28.69 3.66
C VAL A 559 23.78 -29.84 4.41
N SER A 560 24.22 -30.13 5.64
CA SER A 560 23.60 -31.16 6.49
C SER A 560 22.33 -30.62 7.17
N LYS A 561 21.32 -30.24 6.38
CA LYS A 561 20.01 -29.76 6.87
C LYS A 561 18.88 -30.41 6.07
N THR A 562 17.87 -30.91 6.78
CA THR A 562 16.60 -31.37 6.19
C THR A 562 15.63 -30.20 6.15
N ARG A 563 14.88 -30.09 5.05
CA ARG A 563 13.74 -29.17 4.93
C ARG A 563 12.43 -29.92 4.70
N THR A 564 11.34 -29.26 5.04
CA THR A 564 9.96 -29.69 4.76
C THR A 564 9.30 -28.72 3.78
N ALA A 565 8.69 -29.25 2.72
CA ALA A 565 7.91 -28.50 1.75
C ALA A 565 6.46 -29.02 1.71
N PRO A 566 5.43 -28.16 1.65
CA PRO A 566 4.08 -28.59 1.33
C PRO A 566 4.04 -29.24 -0.05
N ALA A 567 3.40 -30.40 -0.17
CA ALA A 567 3.33 -31.17 -1.41
C ALA A 567 2.02 -30.87 -2.17
N TYR A 568 1.75 -29.58 -2.40
CA TYR A 568 0.50 -29.13 -3.02
C TYR A 568 0.56 -29.02 -4.55
N THR A 569 1.74 -29.11 -5.15
CA THR A 569 1.95 -28.94 -6.59
C THR A 569 1.41 -30.13 -7.40
N ILE A 570 0.47 -29.86 -8.30
CA ILE A 570 0.00 -30.85 -9.28
C ILE A 570 1.10 -31.16 -10.29
N GLN A 571 1.32 -32.44 -10.59
CA GLN A 571 2.38 -32.89 -11.50
C GLN A 571 1.77 -33.27 -12.85
N ALA A 572 2.29 -32.70 -13.93
CA ALA A 572 1.91 -33.02 -15.30
C ALA A 572 3.12 -33.44 -16.13
N PHE A 573 2.95 -34.43 -17.00
CA PHE A 573 3.99 -34.96 -17.87
C PHE A 573 3.60 -34.78 -19.33
N THR A 574 4.53 -34.33 -20.16
CA THR A 574 4.34 -34.22 -21.62
C THR A 574 5.43 -34.95 -22.38
N GLY A 575 5.04 -35.71 -23.40
CA GLY A 575 5.98 -36.49 -24.20
C GLY A 575 5.33 -37.30 -25.31
N ASN A 576 6.16 -37.94 -26.14
CA ASN A 576 5.67 -38.76 -27.25
C ASN A 576 5.57 -40.23 -26.82
N ASN A 577 4.35 -40.80 -26.86
CA ASN A 577 4.06 -42.17 -26.42
C ASN A 577 4.61 -42.48 -25.01
N ILE A 578 4.53 -41.50 -24.10
CA ILE A 578 4.84 -41.72 -22.69
C ILE A 578 3.61 -42.26 -21.97
N GLY A 579 3.83 -42.90 -20.83
CA GLY A 579 2.75 -43.35 -19.94
C GLY A 579 3.27 -43.64 -18.53
N PRO A 580 2.39 -43.79 -17.53
CA PRO A 580 2.78 -44.12 -16.18
C PRO A 580 3.25 -45.58 -16.05
N LYS A 581 4.02 -45.88 -15.01
CA LYS A 581 4.51 -47.23 -14.67
C LYS A 581 4.37 -47.50 -13.17
N SER A 582 4.12 -48.76 -12.80
CA SER A 582 4.05 -49.20 -11.39
C SER A 582 2.95 -48.46 -10.63
N ASP A 583 3.19 -48.16 -9.35
CA ASP A 583 2.41 -47.34 -8.43
C ASP A 583 1.95 -45.99 -9.00
N GLN A 584 2.71 -45.41 -9.93
CA GLN A 584 2.30 -44.19 -10.61
C GLN A 584 1.02 -44.41 -11.43
N ALA A 585 0.77 -45.61 -11.97
CA ALA A 585 -0.36 -45.89 -12.86
C ALA A 585 -1.72 -45.79 -12.14
N SER A 586 -1.83 -46.19 -10.88
CA SER A 586 -3.07 -46.07 -10.10
C SER A 586 -3.34 -44.65 -9.60
N ARG A 587 -2.36 -43.74 -9.75
CA ARG A 587 -2.39 -42.36 -9.26
C ARG A 587 -2.37 -41.34 -10.40
N SER A 588 -2.54 -41.81 -11.63
CA SER A 588 -2.41 -40.98 -12.82
C SER A 588 -3.62 -41.02 -13.73
N LEU A 589 -3.88 -39.90 -14.39
CA LEU A 589 -4.86 -39.74 -15.45
C LEU A 589 -4.13 -39.42 -16.75
N GLU A 590 -4.53 -40.05 -17.86
CA GLU A 590 -3.87 -39.90 -19.15
C GLU A 590 -4.83 -39.30 -20.19
N ALA A 591 -4.42 -38.19 -20.82
CA ALA A 591 -5.04 -37.64 -22.00
C ALA A 591 -4.14 -37.92 -23.21
N ARG A 592 -4.65 -38.70 -24.17
CA ARG A 592 -3.93 -39.02 -25.40
C ARG A 592 -4.41 -38.14 -26.55
N LEU A 593 -3.52 -37.32 -27.08
CA LEU A 593 -3.82 -36.50 -28.25
C LEU A 593 -3.68 -37.33 -29.53
N SER A 594 -4.70 -37.22 -30.38
CA SER A 594 -4.79 -37.81 -31.71
C SER A 594 -3.80 -37.14 -32.65
N THR A 595 -3.07 -37.98 -33.39
CA THR A 595 -2.17 -37.56 -34.47
C THR A 595 -2.49 -38.39 -35.69
N ASP A 596 -3.56 -38.00 -36.38
CA ASP A 596 -4.12 -38.67 -37.56
C ASP A 596 -3.45 -38.26 -38.88
N ARG A 597 -2.53 -37.29 -38.83
CA ARG A 597 -1.80 -36.76 -39.98
C ARG A 597 -0.29 -36.58 -39.71
N PRO A 598 0.54 -36.53 -40.77
CA PRO A 598 2.00 -36.36 -40.64
C PRO A 598 2.45 -35.01 -40.07
N ASP A 599 1.63 -33.97 -40.23
CA ASP A 599 1.85 -32.59 -39.78
C ASP A 599 0.73 -32.10 -38.83
N PRO A 600 0.60 -32.67 -37.61
CA PRO A 600 -0.51 -32.36 -36.70
C PRO A 600 -0.65 -30.86 -36.36
N GLU A 601 0.46 -30.12 -36.39
CA GLU A 601 0.51 -28.68 -36.14
C GLU A 601 -0.21 -27.83 -37.21
N ASN A 602 -0.38 -28.35 -38.43
CA ASN A 602 -1.03 -27.64 -39.54
C ASN A 602 -2.48 -28.08 -39.76
N ARG A 603 -3.11 -28.69 -38.76
CA ARG A 603 -4.54 -28.99 -38.83
C ARG A 603 -5.38 -27.71 -38.77
N HIS A 604 -6.64 -27.85 -39.14
CA HIS A 604 -7.59 -26.75 -39.01
C HIS A 604 -7.88 -26.53 -37.52
N PHE A 605 -7.82 -25.27 -37.10
CA PHE A 605 -8.22 -24.80 -35.77
C PHE A 605 -9.44 -23.91 -35.91
N GLN A 606 -10.42 -24.09 -35.02
CA GLN A 606 -11.59 -23.23 -34.90
C GLN A 606 -11.17 -21.86 -34.37
N HIS A 607 -10.25 -21.83 -33.40
CA HIS A 607 -9.64 -20.59 -32.95
C HIS A 607 -8.28 -20.36 -33.64
N PRO A 608 -8.04 -19.17 -34.23
CA PRO A 608 -6.75 -18.84 -34.84
C PRO A 608 -5.57 -18.96 -33.88
N ASP A 609 -5.79 -18.59 -32.61
CA ASP A 609 -4.83 -18.79 -31.52
C ASP A 609 -5.59 -19.30 -30.27
N PRO A 610 -5.56 -20.62 -30.01
CA PRO A 610 -6.22 -21.22 -28.85
C PRO A 610 -5.70 -20.72 -27.49
N ILE A 611 -4.45 -20.27 -27.41
CA ILE A 611 -3.86 -19.74 -26.18
C ILE A 611 -4.41 -18.34 -25.91
N ALA A 612 -4.41 -17.47 -26.93
CA ALA A 612 -5.00 -16.14 -26.82
C ALA A 612 -6.50 -16.22 -26.50
N TRP A 613 -7.23 -17.08 -27.21
CA TRP A 613 -8.66 -17.30 -26.97
C TRP A 613 -8.94 -17.72 -25.51
N THR A 614 -8.11 -18.62 -24.96
CA THR A 614 -8.21 -19.05 -23.55
C THR A 614 -8.04 -17.89 -22.57
N LEU A 615 -7.14 -16.94 -22.86
CA LEU A 615 -6.94 -15.76 -22.02
C LEU A 615 -8.12 -14.79 -22.12
N ASP A 616 -8.62 -14.55 -23.33
CA ASP A 616 -9.71 -13.62 -23.58
C ASP A 616 -11.05 -14.11 -23.00
N HIS A 617 -11.24 -15.43 -22.91
CA HIS A 617 -12.43 -16.08 -22.34
C HIS A 617 -12.17 -16.67 -20.95
N ARG A 618 -11.05 -16.30 -20.29
CA ARG A 618 -10.65 -16.90 -19.01
C ARG A 618 -11.74 -16.81 -17.94
N GLY A 619 -12.45 -15.69 -17.85
CA GLY A 619 -13.54 -15.50 -16.90
C GLY A 619 -14.68 -16.51 -17.08
N GLU A 620 -15.09 -16.77 -18.32
CA GLU A 620 -16.16 -17.72 -18.68
C GLU A 620 -15.73 -19.18 -18.46
N ILE A 621 -14.47 -19.49 -18.80
CA ILE A 621 -13.87 -20.80 -18.52
C ILE A 621 -13.86 -21.06 -17.02
N LEU A 622 -13.40 -20.09 -16.22
CA LEU A 622 -13.41 -20.20 -14.77
C LEU A 622 -14.83 -20.36 -14.22
N ARG A 623 -15.80 -19.54 -14.66
CA ARG A 623 -17.20 -19.70 -14.28
C ARG A 623 -17.67 -21.13 -14.50
N SER A 624 -17.38 -21.69 -15.68
CA SER A 624 -17.79 -23.05 -16.03
C SER A 624 -17.10 -24.11 -15.17
N LEU A 625 -15.79 -23.96 -14.89
CA LEU A 625 -15.06 -24.84 -13.98
C LEU A 625 -15.64 -24.82 -12.56
N TYR A 626 -15.92 -23.64 -12.00
CA TYR A 626 -16.55 -23.53 -10.67
C TYR A 626 -17.98 -24.02 -10.65
N THR A 627 -18.72 -23.89 -11.76
CA THR A 627 -20.10 -24.42 -11.87
C THR A 627 -20.08 -25.93 -11.77
N ILE A 628 -19.11 -26.59 -12.40
CA ILE A 628 -18.90 -28.04 -12.26
C ILE A 628 -18.54 -28.41 -10.82
N LEU A 629 -17.64 -27.66 -10.16
CA LEU A 629 -17.26 -27.93 -8.77
C LEU A 629 -18.45 -27.81 -7.81
N LEU A 630 -19.20 -26.71 -7.87
CA LEU A 630 -20.39 -26.48 -7.03
C LEU A 630 -21.55 -27.42 -7.37
N GLY A 631 -21.61 -27.90 -8.61
CA GLY A 631 -22.56 -28.90 -9.09
C GLY A 631 -22.29 -30.32 -8.59
N ASN A 632 -21.19 -30.56 -7.85
CA ASN A 632 -20.87 -31.88 -7.31
C ASN A 632 -22.00 -32.38 -6.38
N PRO A 633 -22.66 -33.51 -6.71
CA PRO A 633 -23.76 -34.04 -5.90
C PRO A 633 -23.40 -34.38 -4.45
N GLN A 634 -22.12 -34.56 -4.12
CA GLN A 634 -21.66 -34.81 -2.75
C GLN A 634 -21.64 -33.55 -1.85
N LEU A 635 -21.74 -32.38 -2.46
CA LEU A 635 -21.90 -31.10 -1.77
C LEU A 635 -23.35 -30.84 -1.37
N ASP A 636 -24.29 -31.68 -1.81
CA ASP A 636 -25.70 -31.55 -1.47
C ASP A 636 -25.95 -32.06 -0.03
N PRO A 637 -26.32 -31.18 0.93
CA PRO A 637 -26.52 -31.60 2.32
C PRO A 637 -27.62 -32.64 2.46
N ASP A 638 -28.63 -32.63 1.58
CA ASP A 638 -29.75 -33.59 1.59
C ASP A 638 -29.37 -34.99 1.08
N ARG A 639 -28.21 -35.14 0.43
CA ARG A 639 -27.67 -36.44 -0.03
C ARG A 639 -26.59 -37.03 0.88
N ARG A 640 -26.24 -36.34 1.98
CA ARG A 640 -25.36 -36.88 3.05
C ARG A 640 -26.20 -37.69 4.04
N GLY A 641 -26.84 -38.75 3.54
CA GLY A 641 -27.60 -39.74 4.33
C GLY A 641 -26.85 -41.05 4.41
#